data_AF-A0A7S3X5M5-F1
#
_entry.id   AF-A0A7S3X5M5-F1
#
_cell.length_a   1.000
_cell.length_b   1.000
_cell.length_c   1.000
_cell.angle_alpha   90.00
_cell.angle_beta   90.00
_cell.angle_gamma   90.00
#
_symmetry.space_group_name_H-M   'P 1'
#
loop_
_entity.id
_entity.type
_entity.pdbx_description
1 polymer ?
#
loop_
_entity_poly.entity_id
_entity_poly.type
_entity_poly.pdbx_seq_one_letter_code
_entity_poly.pdbx_strand_id
1 'polypeptide(L)'
;EAGRLAGLWHAAGVLSDGLLRAQTASTLRRVYAPKVHGAWGLQLACAAAPLDACVLFSSIASLIGGGGQSNYGAANGCLDSLGVCRRQRGQAASSVQWGPWADVGMAASSSVNARIQASGMGLIGLEQGATAFRAALLPGVPAVMSLVVLSWGKFLGLMPTVPPLLEGYASRKAAPAASGGASESRVVTLEMIMESLESTIGTGVDADAPLMEAGLDSLGAVELGNQLQQESGMTLPSTLIFDYPTARQLAGYFKEEADKANGTGDAAVGDGLAPKAAVNLEAQVNAYGVSMTLPSGTSAASLLYQMCACGGDAIGEVPLSRWSLEGAELLGEVVGQRVRHGGFVHDAFSFDNKHFGVSKSEATAMDPQQRLLMEYGYEALHGSGEDKGSLLGTVTGIFLGIESNDWQNVVSSSPMARSVYAATGSSLSIAAGRLSFCLGLQGPCCSYGTACSAALTATHAALRALQLNECSAGLTMGVTLMLLPSVGITFATAGMLSALGHCHTFDHRADGYVRGEACCATALRASEASSGASALFSISGMCVRQDGKSASITAPNGQAQQSLIRAALADASEHGHSVLTAEAHGTGTALGDPIEASSMAQTLLLGRAKEQSLALGSIKASVGHAEPAAGISGLLRLASGLMNGDAPPNAMLSAVNGHVLGSFKGMACSMPTQTSALPAQADGKPLIGSVSSFGYSGTIVHAVLQSSPHSVRLPTDRPTLAYRRVRYPMPHRAAAPPQKPRETEVLFSFDFAWTEAAPVLEESTEAVEWLLLSMDRELDPCSDAPWRAVPGLRDLSDASAALAPAHERPVGQVAMLMPSGPHEASAEPSMPAMRVLLAVVQEVIKMKPMPSFVCLTRGSQVVRAQEQQGVMAGAAVGGAWGFLRCVQLEHVNATWAIRDSPEALTSKEAAKMLLGAAEREMALGRSGSWYAPRLVRKGAIGALSADARLGGAANLITGGLGGLGLRAAVALAAQGASHVVLASRSGRVARGGQGLEAQLQSLRSHCVVEVYACDVGRQDESTALLSHSQASAPRSLRVIHTAGVLQDGLTRKMTYGQLAAVFGPKAQGAAILHYTTRNLDCSAFITFSSIASAYGNVGQANYGAANSYLDVLVTLRRAGGLRGCSLQLPPVSGAGMGAELVSKFAGKEEIWTVPLDTYAKWLIESLAMCASGLRTILSSRSPGLPASARLLLADDEFGKVSSSESEAPPVAGQALAMSTEEIQAILLKEVKELTNIDGLDADTPLMEAGVDSMAALELR
;
A
#
# COMPACT_ATOMS: atom_id res chain seq x y z
N GLU A 1 30.54 22.92 -44.78
CA GLU A 1 31.15 23.61 -43.63
C GLU A 1 30.02 24.11 -42.74
N ALA A 2 29.92 23.64 -41.49
CA ALA A 2 28.91 24.17 -40.57
C ALA A 2 29.39 25.54 -40.06
N GLY A 3 28.58 26.59 -40.23
CA GLY A 3 28.92 27.95 -39.82
C GLY A 3 29.18 28.08 -38.31
N ARG A 4 29.88 29.16 -37.92
CA ARG A 4 30.11 29.51 -36.50
C ARG A 4 28.78 29.60 -35.75
N LEU A 5 28.73 29.02 -34.55
CA LEU A 5 27.60 29.19 -33.62
C LEU A 5 27.55 30.66 -33.15
N ALA A 6 26.65 31.43 -33.73
CA ALA A 6 26.49 32.87 -33.47
C ALA A 6 25.56 33.18 -32.29
N GLY A 7 24.66 32.28 -31.91
CA GLY A 7 23.80 32.53 -30.75
C GLY A 7 23.19 31.28 -30.15
N LEU A 8 22.60 31.45 -28.97
CA LEU A 8 21.97 30.40 -28.19
C LEU A 8 20.59 30.85 -27.69
N TRP A 9 19.58 30.00 -27.85
CA TRP A 9 18.22 30.25 -27.35
C TRP A 9 17.76 29.05 -26.56
N HIS A 10 17.63 29.21 -25.24
CA HIS A 10 17.23 28.14 -24.35
C HIS A 10 15.75 28.24 -24.01
N ALA A 11 14.92 27.55 -24.79
CA ALA A 11 13.46 27.51 -24.66
C ALA A 11 12.92 26.20 -24.06
N ALA A 12 13.80 25.28 -23.64
CA ALA A 12 13.39 23.98 -23.12
C ALA A 12 12.71 24.12 -21.75
N GLY A 13 11.56 23.48 -21.58
CA GLY A 13 10.83 23.45 -20.31
C GLY A 13 9.64 22.49 -20.35
N VAL A 14 9.22 22.06 -19.17
CA VAL A 14 7.99 21.31 -18.92
C VAL A 14 7.35 21.83 -17.63
N LEU A 15 6.04 21.68 -17.50
CA LEU A 15 5.29 22.01 -16.29
C LEU A 15 5.01 20.77 -15.45
N SER A 16 4.85 20.97 -14.15
CA SER A 16 4.42 19.92 -13.21
C SER A 16 3.79 20.60 -11.99
N ASP A 17 2.72 21.34 -12.27
CA ASP A 17 2.06 22.20 -11.30
C ASP A 17 1.31 21.37 -10.25
N GLY A 18 1.26 21.88 -9.02
CA GLY A 18 0.67 21.21 -7.87
C GLY A 18 0.91 22.01 -6.60
N LEU A 19 -0.05 21.99 -5.67
CA LEU A 19 0.11 22.63 -4.37
C LEU A 19 1.36 22.11 -3.66
N LEU A 20 1.95 22.90 -2.77
CA LEU A 20 3.24 22.56 -2.14
C LEU A 20 3.24 21.16 -1.49
N ARG A 21 2.12 20.73 -0.91
CA ARG A 21 1.95 19.39 -0.31
C ARG A 21 1.97 18.24 -1.33
N ALA A 22 1.61 18.52 -2.58
CA ALA A 22 1.64 17.58 -3.70
C ALA A 22 2.93 17.69 -4.53
N GLN A 23 3.79 18.68 -4.25
CA GLN A 23 5.11 18.78 -4.87
C GLN A 23 6.03 17.72 -4.27
N THR A 24 6.76 17.02 -5.14
CA THR A 24 7.72 15.99 -4.77
C THR A 24 9.06 16.30 -5.42
N ALA A 25 10.14 15.65 -4.96
CA ALA A 25 11.43 15.74 -5.64
C ALA A 25 11.33 15.34 -7.13
N SER A 26 10.41 14.43 -7.49
CA SER A 26 10.19 14.02 -8.88
C SER A 26 9.56 15.12 -9.74
N THR A 27 8.57 15.85 -9.22
CA THR A 27 7.94 16.97 -9.94
C THR A 27 8.88 18.16 -10.03
N LEU A 28 9.76 18.37 -9.04
CA LEU A 28 10.82 19.37 -9.09
C LEU A 28 11.88 19.02 -10.14
N ARG A 29 12.45 17.80 -10.11
CA ARG A 29 13.45 17.33 -11.07
C ARG A 29 12.94 17.35 -12.51
N ARG A 30 11.68 16.96 -12.73
CA ARG A 30 11.05 17.00 -14.07
C ARG A 30 11.11 18.40 -14.67
N VAL A 31 10.84 19.43 -13.87
CA VAL A 31 10.86 20.84 -14.31
C VAL A 31 12.28 21.40 -14.38
N TYR A 32 13.14 21.05 -13.43
CA TYR A 32 14.54 21.49 -13.36
C TYR A 32 15.43 20.92 -14.46
N ALA A 33 15.25 19.66 -14.84
CA ALA A 33 16.12 18.97 -15.80
C ALA A 33 16.20 19.70 -17.16
N PRO A 34 15.10 19.99 -17.86
CA PRO A 34 15.18 20.70 -19.15
C PRO A 34 15.54 22.17 -18.99
N LYS A 35 15.05 22.86 -17.94
CA LYS A 35 15.33 24.30 -17.75
C LYS A 35 16.73 24.56 -17.24
N VAL A 36 17.08 24.03 -16.07
CA VAL A 36 18.31 24.36 -15.35
C VAL A 36 19.47 23.51 -15.82
N HIS A 37 19.36 22.18 -15.79
CA HIS A 37 20.48 21.31 -16.19
C HIS A 37 20.76 21.45 -17.69
N GLY A 38 19.73 21.57 -18.52
CA GLY A 38 19.86 21.87 -19.94
C GLY A 38 20.63 23.17 -20.21
N ALA A 39 20.24 24.28 -19.56
CA ALA A 39 20.94 25.56 -19.71
C ALA A 39 22.39 25.50 -19.22
N TRP A 40 22.63 24.81 -18.11
CA TRP A 40 23.97 24.65 -17.55
C TRP A 40 24.88 23.80 -18.45
N GLY A 41 24.35 22.73 -19.04
CA GLY A 41 25.08 21.94 -20.05
C GLY A 41 25.47 22.79 -21.27
N LEU A 42 24.54 23.59 -21.79
CA LEU A 42 24.78 24.50 -22.92
C LEU A 42 25.78 25.61 -22.56
N GLN A 43 25.72 26.14 -21.33
CA GLN A 43 26.70 27.09 -20.79
C GLN A 43 28.12 26.50 -20.84
N LEU A 44 28.31 25.28 -20.37
CA LEU A 44 29.62 24.61 -20.34
C LEU A 44 30.12 24.31 -21.76
N ALA A 45 29.25 23.78 -22.62
CA ALA A 45 29.58 23.47 -24.01
C ALA A 45 29.96 24.73 -24.82
N CYS A 46 29.32 25.86 -24.52
CA CYS A 46 29.57 27.13 -25.22
C CYS A 46 30.49 28.08 -24.45
N ALA A 47 31.17 27.62 -23.39
CA ALA A 47 31.95 28.50 -22.50
C ALA A 47 33.10 29.22 -23.23
N ALA A 48 33.68 28.58 -24.24
CA ALA A 48 34.76 29.12 -25.08
C ALA A 48 34.25 29.64 -26.45
N ALA A 49 32.94 29.56 -26.72
CA ALA A 49 32.38 30.02 -27.99
C ALA A 49 32.01 31.52 -27.89
N PRO A 50 32.48 32.37 -28.83
CA PRO A 50 32.06 33.76 -28.91
C PRO A 50 30.62 33.83 -29.45
N LEU A 51 29.63 33.76 -28.55
CA LEU A 51 28.23 33.94 -28.90
C LEU A 51 27.91 35.44 -29.00
N ASP A 52 27.27 35.83 -30.10
CA ASP A 52 26.76 37.18 -30.32
C ASP A 52 25.47 37.42 -29.52
N ALA A 53 24.68 36.38 -29.24
CA ALA A 53 23.49 36.43 -28.40
C ALA A 53 23.28 35.14 -27.58
N CYS A 54 22.76 35.26 -26.36
CA CYS A 54 22.25 34.13 -25.59
C CYS A 54 20.94 34.55 -24.89
N VAL A 55 19.82 33.90 -25.22
CA VAL A 55 18.50 34.23 -24.66
C VAL A 55 17.97 33.05 -23.86
N LEU A 56 17.70 33.26 -22.57
CA LEU A 56 17.13 32.25 -21.68
C LEU A 56 15.64 32.54 -21.49
N PHE A 57 14.79 31.56 -21.79
CA PHE A 57 13.34 31.70 -21.63
C PHE A 57 12.94 31.34 -20.20
N SER A 58 12.89 32.38 -19.37
CA SER A 58 12.43 32.33 -17.98
C SER A 58 10.91 32.61 -17.90
N SER A 59 10.36 32.73 -16.69
CA SER A 59 8.92 32.93 -16.46
C SER A 59 8.69 34.00 -15.41
N ILE A 60 7.61 34.76 -15.53
CA ILE A 60 7.18 35.72 -14.50
C ILE A 60 6.94 35.05 -13.13
N ALA A 61 6.70 33.74 -13.10
CA ALA A 61 6.57 32.95 -11.87
C ALA A 61 7.83 32.97 -10.97
N SER A 62 9.03 33.26 -11.51
CA SER A 62 10.24 33.44 -10.66
C SER A 62 10.27 34.79 -9.93
N LEU A 63 9.50 35.78 -10.40
CA LEU A 63 9.43 37.12 -9.82
C LEU A 63 8.29 37.27 -8.80
N ILE A 64 7.08 36.84 -9.17
CA ILE A 64 5.86 37.06 -8.38
C ILE A 64 5.24 35.76 -7.82
N GLY A 65 5.80 34.60 -8.18
CA GLY A 65 5.24 33.29 -7.86
C GLY A 65 4.02 32.91 -8.71
N GLY A 66 3.52 31.70 -8.47
CA GLY A 66 2.29 31.19 -9.07
C GLY A 66 1.71 30.08 -8.20
N GLY A 67 0.40 30.10 -7.96
CA GLY A 67 -0.25 29.10 -7.11
C GLY A 67 -0.06 27.69 -7.66
N GLY A 68 0.70 26.87 -6.94
CA GLY A 68 1.06 25.50 -7.37
C GLY A 68 2.28 25.41 -8.30
N GLN A 69 2.99 26.50 -8.55
CA GLN A 69 4.15 26.55 -9.46
C GLN A 69 5.49 26.74 -8.72
N SER A 70 5.63 26.25 -7.49
CA SER A 70 6.86 26.45 -6.71
C SER A 70 8.10 25.85 -7.37
N ASN A 71 7.97 24.67 -8.00
CA ASN A 71 9.04 24.04 -8.78
C ASN A 71 9.39 24.82 -10.06
N TYR A 72 8.39 25.36 -10.75
CA TYR A 72 8.57 26.13 -11.98
C TYR A 72 9.17 27.51 -11.71
N GLY A 73 8.70 28.21 -10.67
CA GLY A 73 9.29 29.48 -10.22
C GLY A 73 10.77 29.31 -9.85
N ALA A 74 11.10 28.27 -9.08
CA ALA A 74 12.47 27.99 -8.68
C ALA A 74 13.41 27.67 -9.86
N ALA A 75 12.96 26.86 -10.84
CA ALA A 75 13.75 26.56 -12.04
C ALA A 75 14.03 27.79 -12.91
N ASN A 76 13.04 28.68 -13.06
CA ASN A 76 13.19 29.91 -13.83
C ASN A 76 14.07 30.95 -13.10
N GLY A 77 14.04 30.98 -11.75
CA GLY A 77 14.97 31.78 -10.95
C GLY A 77 16.45 31.40 -11.18
N CYS A 78 16.75 30.10 -11.35
CA CYS A 78 18.09 29.66 -11.73
C CYS A 78 18.53 30.17 -13.10
N LEU A 79 17.61 30.23 -14.09
CA LEU A 79 17.90 30.81 -15.41
C LEU A 79 18.20 32.31 -15.32
N ASP A 80 17.45 33.04 -14.50
CA ASP A 80 17.66 34.47 -14.27
C ASP A 80 19.06 34.72 -13.69
N SER A 81 19.46 33.96 -12.67
CA SER A 81 20.80 34.03 -12.09
C SER A 81 21.91 33.63 -13.07
N LEU A 82 21.68 32.63 -13.92
CA LEU A 82 22.63 32.23 -14.96
C LEU A 82 22.85 33.37 -15.98
N GLY A 83 21.78 34.06 -16.39
CA GLY A 83 21.86 35.23 -17.26
C GLY A 83 22.72 36.35 -16.66
N VAL A 84 22.53 36.66 -15.37
CA VAL A 84 23.36 37.63 -14.63
C VAL A 84 24.82 37.20 -14.59
N CYS A 85 25.08 35.93 -14.25
CA CYS A 85 26.43 35.39 -14.12
C CYS A 85 27.21 35.47 -15.46
N ARG A 86 26.56 35.14 -16.57
CA ARG A 86 27.16 35.27 -17.92
C ARG A 86 27.51 36.72 -18.24
N ARG A 87 26.60 37.67 -17.99
CA ARG A 87 26.84 39.11 -18.23
C ARG A 87 28.00 39.66 -17.38
N GLN A 88 28.08 39.27 -16.11
CA GLN A 88 29.20 39.65 -15.22
C GLN A 88 30.56 39.12 -15.72
N ARG A 89 30.55 38.00 -16.45
CA ARG A 89 31.75 37.42 -17.09
C ARG A 89 32.03 37.98 -18.49
N GLY A 90 31.33 39.05 -18.89
CA GLY A 90 31.49 39.67 -20.21
C GLY A 90 30.88 38.85 -21.37
N GLN A 91 30.05 37.84 -21.07
CA GLN A 91 29.40 37.01 -22.09
C GLN A 91 28.00 37.53 -22.41
N ALA A 92 27.57 37.43 -23.67
CA ALA A 92 26.21 37.74 -24.06
C ALA A 92 25.21 36.82 -23.33
N ALA A 93 24.19 37.40 -22.70
CA ALA A 93 23.07 36.72 -22.04
C ALA A 93 21.91 37.68 -21.71
N SER A 94 20.67 37.31 -22.03
CA SER A 94 19.45 37.98 -21.54
C SER A 94 18.47 36.92 -21.08
N SER A 95 18.08 36.93 -19.80
CA SER A 95 16.99 36.10 -19.29
C SER A 95 15.67 36.87 -19.36
N VAL A 96 14.68 36.29 -20.03
CA VAL A 96 13.38 36.94 -20.24
C VAL A 96 12.31 36.19 -19.46
N GLN A 97 11.77 36.82 -18.42
CA GLN A 97 10.67 36.31 -17.62
C GLN A 97 9.35 36.56 -18.36
N TRP A 98 8.92 35.56 -19.14
CA TRP A 98 7.71 35.67 -19.95
C TRP A 98 6.45 35.51 -19.11
N GLY A 99 5.47 36.36 -19.40
CA GLY A 99 4.08 36.15 -19.08
C GLY A 99 3.44 35.09 -19.99
N PRO A 100 2.18 34.74 -19.73
CA PRO A 100 1.46 33.72 -20.47
C PRO A 100 1.21 34.14 -21.92
N TRP A 101 1.40 33.24 -22.89
CA TRP A 101 1.23 33.50 -24.32
C TRP A 101 -0.17 33.09 -24.78
N ALA A 102 -0.79 33.88 -25.65
CA ALA A 102 -2.20 33.72 -26.04
C ALA A 102 -2.48 32.46 -26.88
N ASP A 103 -1.69 32.23 -27.93
CA ASP A 103 -2.08 31.30 -29.01
C ASP A 103 -1.20 30.03 -29.10
N VAL A 104 -0.01 30.02 -28.49
CA VAL A 104 0.98 28.92 -28.60
C VAL A 104 1.85 28.81 -27.35
N GLY A 105 2.12 27.59 -26.86
CA GLY A 105 3.09 27.32 -25.79
C GLY A 105 2.52 26.57 -24.57
N MET A 106 3.34 26.40 -23.52
CA MET A 106 2.99 25.63 -22.32
C MET A 106 1.80 26.21 -21.51
N ALA A 107 1.35 27.42 -21.83
CA ALA A 107 0.20 28.09 -21.20
C ALA A 107 -1.02 28.21 -22.15
N ALA A 108 -0.94 27.70 -23.39
CA ALA A 108 -1.95 27.91 -24.43
C ALA A 108 -3.25 27.10 -24.26
N SER A 109 -3.42 26.37 -23.16
CA SER A 109 -4.72 25.81 -22.77
C SER A 109 -5.62 26.92 -22.19
N SER A 110 -6.79 27.17 -22.78
CA SER A 110 -7.72 28.25 -22.34
C SER A 110 -8.17 28.22 -20.87
N SER A 111 -8.08 27.09 -20.16
CA SER A 111 -8.42 26.97 -18.73
C SER A 111 -7.37 27.63 -17.83
N VAL A 112 -6.11 27.62 -18.28
CA VAL A 112 -5.01 28.39 -17.70
C VAL A 112 -5.18 29.87 -18.05
N ASN A 113 -5.65 30.21 -19.26
CA ASN A 113 -5.86 31.59 -19.69
C ASN A 113 -6.99 32.30 -18.92
N ALA A 114 -8.14 31.67 -18.68
CA ALA A 114 -9.25 32.27 -17.94
C ALA A 114 -8.89 32.55 -16.46
N ARG A 115 -8.18 31.62 -15.82
CA ARG A 115 -7.69 31.78 -14.42
C ARG A 115 -6.62 32.88 -14.31
N ILE A 116 -5.72 32.94 -15.29
CA ILE A 116 -4.68 33.97 -15.39
C ILE A 116 -5.30 35.36 -15.62
N GLN A 117 -6.29 35.47 -16.51
CA GLN A 117 -7.01 36.72 -16.77
C GLN A 117 -7.85 37.17 -15.58
N ALA A 118 -8.48 36.24 -14.85
CA ALA A 118 -9.17 36.53 -13.60
C ALA A 118 -8.23 37.07 -12.51
N SER A 119 -6.96 36.66 -12.51
CA SER A 119 -5.92 37.20 -11.61
C SER A 119 -5.43 38.61 -11.98
N GLY A 120 -5.92 39.18 -13.08
CA GLY A 120 -5.47 40.48 -13.61
C GLY A 120 -4.24 40.38 -14.52
N MET A 121 -3.80 39.18 -14.90
CA MET A 121 -2.70 38.98 -15.86
C MET A 121 -3.25 38.79 -17.29
N GLY A 122 -2.81 39.60 -18.24
CA GLY A 122 -3.14 39.49 -19.65
C GLY A 122 -2.21 38.53 -20.40
N LEU A 123 -2.67 38.07 -21.56
CA LEU A 123 -1.92 37.17 -22.44
C LEU A 123 -1.07 37.97 -23.43
N ILE A 124 0.12 37.47 -23.74
CA ILE A 124 1.05 38.03 -24.73
C ILE A 124 0.70 37.48 -26.11
N GLY A 125 0.35 38.34 -27.05
CA GLY A 125 0.17 37.97 -28.46
C GLY A 125 1.51 37.84 -29.21
N LEU A 126 1.49 37.15 -30.36
CA LEU A 126 2.70 36.90 -31.18
C LEU A 126 3.45 38.18 -31.58
N GLU A 127 2.73 39.25 -31.93
CA GLU A 127 3.35 40.54 -32.34
C GLU A 127 4.04 41.24 -31.15
N GLN A 128 3.42 41.20 -29.97
CA GLN A 128 3.98 41.74 -28.72
C GLN A 128 5.21 40.95 -28.29
N GLY A 129 5.13 39.62 -28.33
CA GLY A 129 6.24 38.71 -28.03
C GLY A 129 7.43 38.88 -28.98
N ALA A 130 7.18 39.00 -30.29
CA ALA A 130 8.22 39.22 -31.30
C ALA A 130 8.91 40.59 -31.16
N THR A 131 8.19 41.62 -30.73
CA THR A 131 8.74 42.96 -30.45
C THR A 131 9.64 42.92 -29.22
N ALA A 132 9.18 42.28 -28.16
CA ALA A 132 9.93 42.20 -26.92
C ALA A 132 11.16 41.27 -27.01
N PHE A 133 11.07 40.22 -27.83
CA PHE A 133 12.21 39.37 -28.17
C PHE A 133 13.29 40.14 -28.93
N ARG A 134 12.92 41.00 -29.89
CA ARG A 134 13.87 41.90 -30.57
C ARG A 134 14.55 42.87 -29.61
N ALA A 135 13.81 43.38 -28.63
CA ALA A 135 14.37 44.25 -27.59
C ALA A 135 15.39 43.51 -26.70
N ALA A 136 15.15 42.24 -26.36
CA ALA A 136 16.07 41.43 -25.54
C ALA A 136 17.44 41.18 -26.19
N LEU A 137 17.55 41.38 -27.51
CA LEU A 137 18.78 41.25 -28.31
C LEU A 137 19.57 42.56 -28.43
N LEU A 138 19.03 43.69 -27.97
CA LEU A 138 19.72 44.99 -28.07
C LEU A 138 20.87 45.11 -27.05
N PRO A 139 22.00 45.75 -27.43
CA PRO A 139 23.07 46.06 -26.49
C PRO A 139 22.57 46.96 -25.35
N GLY A 140 22.98 46.67 -24.12
CA GLY A 140 22.67 47.52 -22.95
C GLY A 140 21.38 47.19 -22.19
N VAL A 141 20.60 46.19 -22.61
CA VAL A 141 19.45 45.71 -21.81
C VAL A 141 19.90 45.00 -20.53
N PRO A 142 19.12 45.02 -19.44
CA PRO A 142 19.42 44.29 -18.21
C PRO A 142 19.58 42.79 -18.44
N ALA A 143 20.34 42.12 -17.57
CA ALA A 143 20.56 40.67 -17.66
C ALA A 143 19.29 39.85 -17.40
N VAL A 144 18.32 40.40 -16.67
CA VAL A 144 16.99 39.82 -16.43
C VAL A 144 15.96 40.89 -16.74
N MET A 145 14.95 40.53 -17.52
CA MET A 145 13.85 41.42 -17.89
C MET A 145 12.52 40.68 -17.81
N SER A 146 11.47 41.39 -17.39
CA SER A 146 10.13 40.83 -17.24
C SER A 146 9.19 41.38 -18.30
N LEU A 147 8.43 40.49 -18.92
CA LEU A 147 7.45 40.85 -19.95
C LEU A 147 6.12 40.23 -19.57
N VAL A 148 5.23 41.07 -19.05
CA VAL A 148 3.91 40.63 -18.60
C VAL A 148 2.91 41.75 -18.89
N VAL A 149 1.69 41.36 -19.28
CA VAL A 149 0.56 42.29 -19.41
C VAL A 149 -0.20 42.24 -18.08
N LEU A 150 -0.34 43.36 -17.36
CA LEU A 150 -0.99 43.38 -16.03
C LEU A 150 -2.05 44.49 -15.93
N SER A 151 -3.23 44.11 -15.42
CA SER A 151 -4.23 45.01 -14.87
C SER A 151 -3.97 45.20 -13.38
N TRP A 152 -3.09 46.14 -13.04
CA TRP A 152 -2.59 46.38 -11.68
C TRP A 152 -3.67 46.46 -10.60
N GLY A 153 -4.82 47.10 -10.87
CA GLY A 153 -5.92 47.20 -9.89
C GLY A 153 -6.56 45.86 -9.53
N LYS A 154 -6.68 44.93 -10.50
CA LYS A 154 -7.20 43.57 -10.26
C LYS A 154 -6.12 42.69 -9.63
N PHE A 155 -4.89 42.78 -10.13
CA PHE A 155 -3.77 41.96 -9.68
C PHE A 155 -3.38 42.25 -8.22
N LEU A 156 -3.28 43.53 -7.83
CA LEU A 156 -2.98 43.91 -6.44
C LEU A 156 -4.18 43.71 -5.50
N GLY A 157 -5.42 43.84 -6.00
CA GLY A 157 -6.63 43.65 -5.20
C GLY A 157 -6.87 42.21 -4.72
N LEU A 158 -6.19 41.23 -5.32
CA LEU A 158 -6.23 39.82 -4.92
C LEU A 158 -5.17 39.46 -3.86
N MET A 159 -4.27 40.39 -3.52
CA MET A 159 -3.21 40.16 -2.55
C MET A 159 -3.64 40.67 -1.16
N PRO A 160 -3.54 39.85 -0.09
CA PRO A 160 -3.85 40.29 1.27
C PRO A 160 -2.95 41.43 1.77
N THR A 161 -1.69 41.43 1.33
CA THR A 161 -0.67 42.45 1.61
C THR A 161 0.18 42.65 0.35
N VAL A 162 0.39 43.91 -0.05
CA VAL A 162 1.20 44.25 -1.22
C VAL A 162 2.68 44.25 -0.83
N PRO A 163 3.55 43.44 -1.47
CA PRO A 163 4.99 43.44 -1.15
C PRO A 163 5.64 44.79 -1.45
N PRO A 164 6.69 45.21 -0.69
CA PRO A 164 7.38 46.49 -0.91
C PRO A 164 7.89 46.70 -2.35
N LEU A 165 8.22 45.62 -3.05
CA LEU A 165 8.63 45.64 -4.46
C LEU A 165 7.54 46.21 -5.40
N LEU A 166 6.26 46.11 -5.03
CA LEU A 166 5.10 46.49 -5.85
C LEU A 166 4.35 47.71 -5.30
N GLU A 167 4.82 48.31 -4.22
CA GLU A 167 4.16 49.43 -3.51
C GLU A 167 3.94 50.65 -4.43
N GLY A 168 4.87 50.90 -5.36
CA GLY A 168 4.77 51.99 -6.35
C GLY A 168 3.62 51.85 -7.36
N TYR A 169 2.97 50.69 -7.45
CA TYR A 169 1.85 50.42 -8.37
C TYR A 169 0.48 50.43 -7.68
N ALA A 170 0.43 50.50 -6.34
CA ALA A 170 -0.80 50.45 -5.55
C ALA A 170 -1.67 51.73 -5.63
N SER A 171 -1.11 52.85 -6.10
CA SER A 171 -1.76 54.18 -6.08
C SER A 171 -2.60 54.51 -7.33
N ARG A 172 -2.74 53.61 -8.31
CA ARG A 172 -3.54 53.85 -9.54
C ARG A 172 -4.84 53.05 -9.53
N LYS A 173 -5.84 53.49 -8.74
CA LYS A 173 -7.24 53.00 -8.83
C LYS A 173 -7.88 53.51 -10.13
N ALA A 174 -8.25 52.59 -11.02
CA ALA A 174 -9.08 52.89 -12.20
C ALA A 174 -10.57 52.79 -11.86
N ALA A 175 -11.37 53.73 -12.39
CA ALA A 175 -12.81 53.89 -12.14
C ALA A 175 -13.68 52.83 -12.86
N PRO A 176 -14.89 52.51 -12.36
CA PRO A 176 -15.78 51.53 -12.97
C PRO A 176 -16.59 52.12 -14.13
N ALA A 177 -16.75 51.35 -15.21
CA ALA A 177 -17.67 51.65 -16.31
C ALA A 177 -18.91 50.75 -16.20
N ALA A 178 -20.08 51.37 -16.32
CA ALA A 178 -21.39 50.73 -16.34
C ALA A 178 -21.84 50.42 -17.78
N SER A 179 -22.56 49.32 -17.98
CA SER A 179 -23.54 49.19 -19.05
C SER A 179 -24.48 48.01 -18.77
N GLY A 180 -25.78 48.30 -18.71
CA GLY A 180 -26.84 47.29 -18.72
C GLY A 180 -27.31 46.95 -20.13
N GLY A 181 -28.13 45.90 -20.22
CA GLY A 181 -28.90 45.51 -21.40
C GLY A 181 -29.59 44.18 -21.14
N ALA A 182 -30.93 44.20 -21.04
CA ALA A 182 -31.75 43.00 -21.04
C ALA A 182 -31.85 42.45 -22.48
N SER A 183 -31.66 41.14 -22.67
CA SER A 183 -31.81 40.45 -23.96
C SER A 183 -32.91 39.39 -23.86
N GLU A 184 -33.80 39.34 -24.85
CA GLU A 184 -34.83 38.32 -25.03
C GLU A 184 -34.21 36.93 -25.17
N SER A 185 -34.74 35.93 -24.46
CA SER A 185 -34.25 34.55 -24.44
C SER A 185 -34.75 33.76 -25.66
N ARG A 186 -33.84 33.09 -26.37
CA ARG A 186 -34.13 32.17 -27.49
C ARG A 186 -34.16 30.73 -26.98
N VAL A 187 -35.13 29.94 -27.46
CA VAL A 187 -35.25 28.51 -27.11
C VAL A 187 -34.14 27.71 -27.80
N VAL A 188 -33.25 27.12 -27.00
CA VAL A 188 -32.17 26.24 -27.46
C VAL A 188 -32.66 24.79 -27.47
N THR A 189 -32.60 24.12 -28.64
CA THR A 189 -33.07 22.74 -28.84
C THR A 189 -31.92 21.72 -28.74
N LEU A 190 -32.26 20.43 -28.58
CA LEU A 190 -31.26 19.35 -28.57
C LEU A 190 -30.48 19.31 -29.89
N GLU A 191 -31.11 19.54 -31.04
CA GLU A 191 -30.40 19.59 -32.32
C GLU A 191 -29.34 20.72 -32.35
N MET A 192 -29.67 21.90 -31.83
CA MET A 192 -28.72 23.02 -31.75
C MET A 192 -27.55 22.71 -30.83
N ILE A 193 -27.80 22.08 -29.68
CA ILE A 193 -26.73 21.66 -28.76
C ILE A 193 -25.82 20.62 -29.42
N MET A 194 -26.39 19.68 -30.18
CA MET A 194 -25.64 18.66 -30.89
C MET A 194 -24.82 19.25 -32.05
N GLU A 195 -25.35 20.23 -32.79
CA GLU A 195 -24.59 20.97 -33.82
C GLU A 195 -23.44 21.78 -33.21
N SER A 196 -23.69 22.49 -32.10
CA SER A 196 -22.66 23.24 -31.38
C SER A 196 -21.60 22.31 -30.78
N LEU A 197 -21.99 21.12 -30.32
CA LEU A 197 -21.07 20.06 -29.87
C LEU A 197 -20.24 19.48 -31.02
N GLU A 198 -20.82 19.18 -32.17
CA GLU A 198 -20.08 18.70 -33.35
C GLU A 198 -19.10 19.76 -33.85
N SER A 199 -19.48 21.05 -33.80
CA SER A 199 -18.58 22.14 -34.18
C SER A 199 -17.39 22.30 -33.22
N THR A 200 -17.59 21.99 -31.93
CA THR A 200 -16.59 22.15 -30.86
C THR A 200 -15.68 20.92 -30.74
N ILE A 201 -16.23 19.71 -30.89
CA ILE A 201 -15.53 18.43 -30.68
C ILE A 201 -15.03 17.83 -32.01
N GLY A 202 -15.64 18.21 -33.14
CA GLY A 202 -15.23 17.78 -34.49
C GLY A 202 -15.59 16.33 -34.86
N THR A 203 -16.32 15.62 -34.01
CA THR A 203 -16.83 14.25 -34.26
C THR A 203 -18.24 14.09 -33.71
N GLY A 204 -19.02 13.16 -34.26
CA GLY A 204 -20.39 12.89 -33.79
C GLY A 204 -20.39 12.36 -32.35
N VAL A 205 -21.11 13.04 -31.47
CA VAL A 205 -21.23 12.71 -30.04
C VAL A 205 -22.55 12.01 -29.77
N ASP A 206 -22.56 11.06 -28.84
CA ASP A 206 -23.80 10.46 -28.33
C ASP A 206 -24.45 11.42 -27.32
N ALA A 207 -25.73 11.71 -27.48
CA ALA A 207 -26.47 12.68 -26.67
C ALA A 207 -26.50 12.33 -25.16
N ASP A 208 -26.27 11.06 -24.83
CA ASP A 208 -26.29 10.50 -23.47
C ASP A 208 -24.88 10.19 -22.92
N ALA A 209 -23.82 10.42 -23.71
CA ALA A 209 -22.44 10.27 -23.23
C ALA A 209 -21.99 11.50 -22.42
N PRO A 210 -21.23 11.33 -21.33
CA PRO A 210 -20.60 12.45 -20.65
C PRO A 210 -19.75 13.24 -21.64
N LEU A 211 -20.03 14.53 -21.78
CA LEU A 211 -19.40 15.39 -22.79
C LEU A 211 -17.86 15.37 -22.64
N MET A 212 -17.38 15.31 -21.39
CA MET A 212 -15.95 15.20 -21.06
C MET A 212 -15.29 13.91 -21.59
N GLU A 213 -16.01 12.80 -21.65
CA GLU A 213 -15.53 11.53 -22.21
C GLU A 213 -15.65 11.49 -23.74
N ALA A 214 -16.62 12.23 -24.29
CA ALA A 214 -16.78 12.44 -25.72
C ALA A 214 -15.71 13.35 -26.34
N GLY A 215 -14.79 13.89 -25.52
CA GLY A 215 -13.69 14.75 -25.96
C GLY A 215 -13.93 16.24 -25.72
N LEU A 216 -15.02 16.63 -25.05
CA LEU A 216 -15.22 18.00 -24.58
C LEU A 216 -14.34 18.24 -23.36
N ASP A 217 -13.12 18.69 -23.54
CA ASP A 217 -12.27 19.05 -22.41
C ASP A 217 -12.83 20.27 -21.64
N SER A 218 -12.21 20.63 -20.51
CA SER A 218 -12.65 21.79 -19.71
C SER A 218 -12.60 23.12 -20.48
N LEU A 219 -11.99 23.13 -21.67
CA LEU A 219 -11.94 24.22 -22.63
C LEU A 219 -13.21 24.26 -23.47
N GLY A 220 -13.50 23.13 -24.14
CA GLY A 220 -14.69 22.93 -24.95
C GLY A 220 -15.94 23.12 -24.11
N ALA A 221 -15.91 22.76 -22.82
CA ALA A 221 -17.00 23.06 -21.90
C ALA A 221 -17.23 24.57 -21.75
N VAL A 222 -16.19 25.39 -21.61
CA VAL A 222 -16.36 26.84 -21.50
C VAL A 222 -16.75 27.47 -22.84
N GLU A 223 -16.20 26.97 -23.96
CA GLU A 223 -16.54 27.44 -25.31
C GLU A 223 -17.98 27.10 -25.69
N LEU A 224 -18.42 25.87 -25.45
CA LEU A 224 -19.80 25.44 -25.60
C LEU A 224 -20.72 26.22 -24.68
N GLY A 225 -20.34 26.45 -23.42
CA GLY A 225 -21.09 27.28 -22.48
C GLY A 225 -21.25 28.72 -22.97
N ASN A 226 -20.20 29.32 -23.53
CA ASN A 226 -20.24 30.66 -24.11
C ASN A 226 -21.07 30.72 -25.41
N GLN A 227 -20.96 29.70 -26.27
CA GLN A 227 -21.79 29.58 -27.47
C GLN A 227 -23.26 29.45 -27.12
N LEU A 228 -23.61 28.53 -26.23
CA LEU A 228 -24.98 28.33 -25.75
C LEU A 228 -25.50 29.57 -25.01
N GLN A 229 -24.65 30.31 -24.30
CA GLN A 229 -25.00 31.61 -23.69
C GLN A 229 -25.28 32.69 -24.75
N GLN A 230 -24.48 32.76 -25.82
CA GLN A 230 -24.73 33.66 -26.94
C GLN A 230 -25.99 33.30 -27.73
N GLU A 231 -26.24 32.00 -27.92
CA GLU A 231 -27.37 31.48 -28.69
C GLU A 231 -28.69 31.61 -27.93
N SER A 232 -28.68 31.31 -26.62
CA SER A 232 -29.85 31.45 -25.73
C SER A 232 -30.12 32.88 -25.30
N GLY A 233 -29.10 33.75 -25.25
CA GLY A 233 -29.18 35.07 -24.63
C GLY A 233 -29.28 35.03 -23.10
N MET A 234 -29.06 33.86 -22.47
CA MET A 234 -29.21 33.65 -21.03
C MET A 234 -27.87 33.74 -20.28
N THR A 235 -27.90 34.24 -19.04
CA THR A 235 -26.73 34.20 -18.17
C THR A 235 -26.57 32.79 -17.61
N LEU A 236 -25.65 32.00 -18.18
CA LEU A 236 -25.40 30.62 -17.79
C LEU A 236 -24.36 30.53 -16.66
N PRO A 237 -24.58 29.69 -15.62
CA PRO A 237 -23.58 29.41 -14.61
C PRO A 237 -22.31 28.81 -15.22
N SER A 238 -21.13 29.17 -14.70
CA SER A 238 -19.86 28.61 -15.16
C SER A 238 -19.70 27.10 -14.90
N THR A 239 -20.59 26.52 -14.08
CA THR A 239 -20.65 25.09 -13.76
C THR A 239 -21.64 24.32 -14.64
N LEU A 240 -22.38 24.98 -15.54
CA LEU A 240 -23.50 24.37 -16.27
C LEU A 240 -23.15 23.03 -16.92
N ILE A 241 -22.01 22.93 -17.60
CA ILE A 241 -21.61 21.70 -18.29
C ILE A 241 -21.09 20.61 -17.34
N PHE A 242 -20.69 20.98 -16.12
CA PHE A 242 -20.36 20.01 -15.07
C PHE A 242 -21.62 19.53 -14.33
N ASP A 243 -22.60 20.41 -14.17
CA ASP A 243 -23.88 20.12 -13.50
C ASP A 243 -24.84 19.34 -14.42
N TYR A 244 -24.75 19.59 -15.74
CA TYR A 244 -25.51 18.93 -16.80
C TYR A 244 -24.55 18.29 -17.83
N PRO A 245 -23.87 17.19 -17.47
CA PRO A 245 -22.73 16.64 -18.21
C PRO A 245 -23.07 15.94 -19.53
N THR A 246 -24.31 15.97 -20.01
CA THR A 246 -24.74 15.36 -21.29
C THR A 246 -25.55 16.36 -22.13
N ALA A 247 -25.56 16.18 -23.46
CA ALA A 247 -26.32 17.06 -24.36
C ALA A 247 -27.82 17.06 -24.01
N ARG A 248 -28.36 15.90 -23.61
CA ARG A 248 -29.76 15.76 -23.19
C ARG A 248 -30.07 16.52 -21.90
N GLN A 249 -29.16 16.51 -20.92
CA GLN A 249 -29.32 17.29 -19.69
C GLN A 249 -29.25 18.80 -19.95
N LEU A 250 -28.35 19.26 -20.82
CA LEU A 250 -28.29 20.67 -21.23
C LEU A 250 -29.59 21.11 -21.91
N ALA A 251 -30.14 20.30 -22.82
CA ALA A 251 -31.41 20.58 -23.46
C ALA A 251 -32.58 20.64 -22.45
N GLY A 252 -32.57 19.76 -21.45
CA GLY A 252 -33.51 19.80 -20.32
C GLY A 252 -33.44 21.11 -19.54
N TYR A 253 -32.22 21.56 -19.19
CA TYR A 253 -31.99 22.82 -18.49
C TYR A 253 -32.53 24.04 -19.26
N PHE A 254 -32.24 24.16 -20.56
CA PHE A 254 -32.75 25.29 -21.36
C PHE A 254 -34.26 25.28 -21.51
N LYS A 255 -34.87 24.09 -21.57
CA LYS A 255 -36.32 23.94 -21.60
C LYS A 255 -36.94 24.41 -20.28
N GLU A 256 -36.42 23.96 -19.14
CA GLU A 256 -36.91 24.37 -17.82
C GLU A 256 -36.78 25.88 -17.59
N GLU A 257 -35.66 26.48 -18.00
CA GLU A 257 -35.45 27.92 -17.87
C GLU A 257 -36.34 28.75 -18.81
N ALA A 258 -36.60 28.25 -20.03
CA ALA A 258 -37.56 28.87 -20.95
C ALA A 258 -39.01 28.77 -20.44
N ASP A 259 -39.38 27.64 -19.84
CA ASP A 259 -40.70 27.42 -19.23
C ASP A 259 -40.93 28.32 -18.00
N LYS A 260 -39.87 28.57 -17.20
CA LYS A 260 -39.87 29.56 -16.11
C LYS A 260 -40.01 31.00 -16.62
N ALA A 261 -39.37 31.35 -17.73
CA ALA A 261 -39.43 32.69 -18.32
C ALA A 261 -40.79 33.02 -18.98
N ASN A 262 -41.48 32.01 -19.52
CA ASN A 262 -42.77 32.17 -20.21
C ASN A 262 -44.01 32.00 -19.30
N GLY A 263 -43.83 31.92 -17.98
CA GLY A 263 -44.94 31.85 -17.02
C GLY A 263 -45.87 30.64 -17.18
N THR A 264 -45.39 29.57 -17.83
CA THR A 264 -46.16 28.33 -18.06
C THR A 264 -45.54 27.10 -17.38
N GLY A 265 -44.39 27.24 -16.71
CA GLY A 265 -43.78 26.20 -15.89
C GLY A 265 -44.28 26.18 -14.44
N ASP A 266 -45.52 25.74 -14.21
CA ASP A 266 -45.84 24.96 -13.00
C ASP A 266 -45.58 23.48 -13.35
N ALA A 267 -44.30 23.17 -13.56
CA ALA A 267 -43.79 21.82 -13.75
C ALA A 267 -42.40 21.76 -13.10
N ALA A 268 -42.37 21.07 -11.98
CA ALA A 268 -41.26 20.96 -11.06
C ALA A 268 -39.97 20.49 -11.77
N VAL A 269 -38.94 21.35 -11.78
CA VAL A 269 -37.57 20.87 -11.60
C VAL A 269 -37.57 20.28 -10.20
N GLY A 270 -37.52 18.94 -10.12
CA GLY A 270 -37.83 18.19 -8.91
C GLY A 270 -37.09 18.71 -7.69
N ASP A 271 -37.77 19.50 -6.88
CA ASP A 271 -37.49 19.75 -5.46
C ASP A 271 -37.75 18.46 -4.65
N GLY A 272 -37.35 17.30 -5.20
CA GLY A 272 -37.54 15.96 -4.64
C GLY A 272 -36.60 15.67 -3.46
N LEU A 273 -35.83 16.66 -3.02
CA LEU A 273 -34.88 16.54 -1.91
C LEU A 273 -35.43 17.05 -0.57
N ALA A 274 -36.69 17.51 -0.52
CA ALA A 274 -37.39 17.67 0.75
C ALA A 274 -38.35 16.48 0.96
N PRO A 275 -38.05 15.48 1.81
CA PRO A 275 -39.02 14.47 2.18
C PRO A 275 -40.18 15.16 2.91
N LYS A 276 -41.25 15.45 2.16
CA LYS A 276 -42.58 15.83 2.66
C LYS A 276 -43.59 14.67 2.58
N ALA A 277 -43.12 13.45 2.33
CA ALA A 277 -43.94 12.24 2.42
C ALA A 277 -43.83 11.64 3.83
N ALA A 278 -44.96 11.26 4.42
CA ALA A 278 -45.00 10.56 5.70
C ALA A 278 -44.19 9.26 5.61
N VAL A 279 -43.31 9.02 6.59
CA VAL A 279 -42.65 7.73 6.77
C VAL A 279 -43.71 6.64 6.81
N ASN A 280 -43.61 5.66 5.91
CA ASN A 280 -44.54 4.53 5.86
C ASN A 280 -43.75 3.23 5.96
N LEU A 281 -43.45 2.83 7.21
CA LEU A 281 -42.77 1.57 7.51
C LEU A 281 -43.59 0.33 7.14
N GLU A 282 -44.89 0.51 6.87
CA GLU A 282 -45.79 -0.55 6.41
C GLU A 282 -45.92 -0.59 4.88
N ALA A 283 -45.23 0.29 4.15
CA ALA A 283 -45.25 0.27 2.69
C ALA A 283 -44.65 -1.04 2.17
N GLN A 284 -45.44 -1.75 1.35
CA GLN A 284 -44.98 -2.94 0.64
C GLN A 284 -43.95 -2.53 -0.43
N VAL A 285 -42.82 -3.23 -0.47
CA VAL A 285 -41.77 -3.01 -1.47
C VAL A 285 -41.81 -4.14 -2.51
N ASN A 286 -41.86 -3.74 -3.77
CA ASN A 286 -42.06 -4.61 -4.92
C ASN A 286 -40.81 -4.65 -5.80
N ALA A 287 -40.50 -5.82 -6.33
CA ALA A 287 -39.50 -6.01 -7.36
C ALA A 287 -40.13 -5.87 -8.75
N TYR A 288 -39.59 -4.95 -9.56
CA TYR A 288 -40.09 -4.67 -10.91
C TYR A 288 -39.15 -5.17 -12.02
N GLY A 289 -37.87 -5.37 -11.70
CA GLY A 289 -36.90 -5.92 -12.63
C GLY A 289 -35.87 -6.78 -11.92
N VAL A 290 -35.41 -7.83 -12.60
CA VAL A 290 -34.39 -8.75 -12.10
C VAL A 290 -33.40 -9.06 -13.21
N SER A 291 -32.16 -9.29 -12.84
CA SER A 291 -31.13 -9.80 -13.73
C SER A 291 -30.21 -10.73 -12.95
N MET A 292 -29.55 -11.64 -13.66
CA MET A 292 -28.63 -12.57 -13.02
C MET A 292 -27.66 -13.16 -14.04
N THR A 293 -26.52 -13.61 -13.54
CA THR A 293 -25.70 -14.64 -14.16
C THR A 293 -25.31 -15.65 -13.10
N LEU A 294 -25.69 -16.90 -13.36
CA LEU A 294 -25.36 -18.07 -12.55
C LEU A 294 -24.54 -19.05 -13.40
N PRO A 295 -23.94 -20.08 -12.79
CA PRO A 295 -23.23 -21.12 -13.52
C PRO A 295 -24.06 -21.77 -14.62
N SER A 296 -23.38 -22.42 -15.58
CA SER A 296 -23.98 -23.00 -16.79
C SER A 296 -24.66 -22.01 -17.74
N GLY A 297 -24.39 -20.71 -17.59
CA GLY A 297 -24.87 -19.66 -18.50
C GLY A 297 -26.30 -19.24 -18.22
N THR A 298 -26.79 -19.51 -17.02
CA THR A 298 -28.13 -19.14 -16.58
C THR A 298 -28.19 -17.63 -16.36
N SER A 299 -28.63 -16.90 -17.39
CA SER A 299 -28.65 -15.43 -17.40
C SER A 299 -30.04 -14.79 -17.50
N ALA A 300 -31.10 -15.60 -17.42
CA ALA A 300 -32.48 -15.15 -17.56
C ALA A 300 -33.39 -15.90 -16.59
N ALA A 301 -34.47 -15.26 -16.15
CA ALA A 301 -35.43 -15.86 -15.22
C ALA A 301 -36.04 -17.18 -15.75
N SER A 302 -36.28 -17.28 -17.07
CA SER A 302 -36.76 -18.51 -17.71
C SER A 302 -35.75 -19.65 -17.65
N LEU A 303 -34.46 -19.35 -17.82
CA LEU A 303 -33.37 -20.33 -17.69
C LEU A 303 -33.17 -20.74 -16.24
N LEU A 304 -33.28 -19.80 -15.29
CA LEU A 304 -33.26 -20.11 -13.85
C LEU A 304 -34.38 -21.08 -13.49
N TYR A 305 -35.61 -20.81 -13.98
CA TYR A 305 -36.74 -21.70 -13.78
C TYR A 305 -36.48 -23.09 -14.35
N GLN A 306 -36.05 -23.20 -15.61
CA GLN A 306 -35.75 -24.48 -16.25
C GLN A 306 -34.66 -25.27 -15.51
N MET A 307 -33.55 -24.62 -15.15
CA MET A 307 -32.47 -25.24 -14.38
C MET A 307 -32.98 -25.74 -13.02
N CYS A 308 -33.73 -24.92 -12.29
CA CYS A 308 -34.30 -25.31 -11.00
C CYS A 308 -35.32 -26.45 -11.16
N ALA A 309 -36.25 -26.35 -12.11
CA ALA A 309 -37.35 -27.30 -12.30
C ALA A 309 -36.87 -28.69 -12.75
N CYS A 310 -35.74 -28.76 -13.45
CA CYS A 310 -35.13 -30.03 -13.83
C CYS A 310 -34.15 -30.58 -12.78
N GLY A 311 -33.93 -29.89 -11.66
CA GLY A 311 -32.92 -30.28 -10.66
C GLY A 311 -31.50 -30.24 -11.24
N GLY A 312 -31.20 -29.24 -12.07
CA GLY A 312 -29.92 -29.12 -12.75
C GLY A 312 -28.74 -29.01 -11.78
N ASP A 313 -27.64 -29.65 -12.16
CA ASP A 313 -26.33 -29.54 -11.51
C ASP A 313 -25.41 -28.70 -12.38
N ALA A 314 -24.95 -27.58 -11.84
CA ALA A 314 -24.08 -26.63 -12.50
C ALA A 314 -22.67 -26.60 -11.87
N ILE A 315 -22.34 -27.59 -11.04
CA ILE A 315 -21.01 -27.78 -10.49
C ILE A 315 -20.14 -28.55 -11.49
N GLY A 316 -18.93 -28.05 -11.72
CA GLY A 316 -17.94 -28.70 -12.57
C GLY A 316 -16.54 -28.57 -12.00
N GLU A 317 -15.56 -29.18 -12.67
CA GLU A 317 -14.14 -28.94 -12.35
C GLU A 317 -13.76 -27.47 -12.59
N VAL A 318 -12.77 -26.99 -11.84
CA VAL A 318 -12.21 -25.64 -12.05
C VAL A 318 -11.78 -25.46 -13.51
N PRO A 319 -12.31 -24.44 -14.23
CA PRO A 319 -11.90 -24.16 -15.59
C PRO A 319 -10.43 -23.74 -15.67
N LEU A 320 -9.71 -24.21 -16.70
CA LEU A 320 -8.32 -23.79 -16.99
C LEU A 320 -8.14 -22.27 -17.14
N SER A 321 -9.23 -21.55 -17.45
CA SER A 321 -9.22 -20.08 -17.53
C SER A 321 -9.04 -19.38 -16.18
N ARG A 322 -9.26 -20.10 -15.06
CA ARG A 322 -9.09 -19.63 -13.68
C ARG A 322 -7.70 -20.02 -13.15
N TRP A 323 -7.53 -21.25 -12.68
CA TRP A 323 -6.25 -21.80 -12.21
C TRP A 323 -6.07 -23.27 -12.62
N SER A 324 -4.81 -23.71 -12.67
CA SER A 324 -4.47 -25.13 -12.91
C SER A 324 -4.43 -25.89 -11.60
N LEU A 325 -4.89 -27.15 -11.64
CA LEU A 325 -4.78 -28.11 -10.54
C LEU A 325 -3.48 -28.94 -10.59
N GLU A 326 -2.61 -28.71 -11.59
CA GLU A 326 -1.28 -29.35 -11.65
C GLU A 326 -0.43 -28.96 -10.43
N GLY A 327 -0.04 -29.96 -9.62
CA GLY A 327 0.66 -29.75 -8.35
C GLY A 327 -0.24 -29.77 -7.11
N ALA A 328 -1.55 -30.07 -7.24
CA ALA A 328 -2.46 -30.26 -6.11
C ALA A 328 -2.00 -31.36 -5.12
N GLU A 329 -1.12 -32.27 -5.54
CA GLU A 329 -0.44 -33.24 -4.68
C GLU A 329 0.33 -32.57 -3.52
N LEU A 330 0.84 -31.34 -3.73
CA LEU A 330 1.54 -30.56 -2.70
C LEU A 330 0.61 -29.99 -1.62
N LEU A 331 -0.70 -29.92 -1.88
CA LEU A 331 -1.71 -29.44 -0.92
C LEU A 331 -2.18 -30.56 0.02
N GLY A 332 -1.77 -31.80 -0.23
CA GLY A 332 -2.30 -32.99 0.43
C GLY A 332 -3.63 -33.44 -0.18
N GLU A 333 -3.85 -34.75 -0.19
CA GLU A 333 -4.97 -35.41 -0.90
C GLU A 333 -6.35 -34.85 -0.51
N VAL A 334 -6.58 -34.61 0.79
CA VAL A 334 -7.86 -34.14 1.32
C VAL A 334 -8.19 -32.71 0.88
N VAL A 335 -7.23 -31.79 0.93
CA VAL A 335 -7.45 -30.38 0.53
C VAL A 335 -7.59 -30.28 -0.99
N GLY A 336 -6.76 -31.02 -1.74
CA GLY A 336 -6.84 -31.06 -3.20
C GLY A 336 -8.21 -31.52 -3.72
N GLN A 337 -8.80 -32.54 -3.11
CA GLN A 337 -10.15 -33.02 -3.47
C GLN A 337 -11.23 -31.94 -3.23
N ARG A 338 -11.15 -31.20 -2.12
CA ARG A 338 -12.15 -30.19 -1.71
C ARG A 338 -12.13 -28.90 -2.54
N VAL A 339 -11.06 -28.62 -3.28
CA VAL A 339 -10.93 -27.40 -4.12
C VAL A 339 -11.04 -27.67 -5.62
N ARG A 340 -11.31 -28.92 -6.00
CA ARG A 340 -11.33 -29.37 -7.41
C ARG A 340 -12.59 -28.94 -8.17
N HIS A 341 -13.71 -28.77 -7.46
CA HIS A 341 -15.01 -28.50 -8.06
C HIS A 341 -15.58 -27.15 -7.60
N GLY A 342 -16.38 -26.53 -8.46
CA GLY A 342 -17.07 -25.26 -8.20
C GLY A 342 -18.10 -24.93 -9.27
N GLY A 343 -19.01 -24.00 -8.95
CA GLY A 343 -19.90 -23.39 -9.93
C GLY A 343 -19.27 -22.13 -10.52
N PHE A 344 -19.12 -22.05 -11.84
CA PHE A 344 -18.43 -20.92 -12.51
C PHE A 344 -19.34 -20.22 -13.51
N VAL A 345 -19.39 -18.88 -13.48
CA VAL A 345 -20.13 -18.10 -14.47
C VAL A 345 -19.37 -18.04 -15.79
N HIS A 346 -20.13 -18.02 -16.89
CA HIS A 346 -19.58 -17.86 -18.23
C HIS A 346 -19.14 -16.42 -18.48
N ASP A 347 -18.14 -16.25 -19.35
CA ASP A 347 -17.69 -14.95 -19.83
C ASP A 347 -17.36 -13.91 -18.73
N ALA A 348 -16.93 -14.37 -17.55
CA ALA A 348 -16.58 -13.51 -16.41
C ALA A 348 -15.58 -12.39 -16.75
N PHE A 349 -14.77 -12.57 -17.79
CA PHE A 349 -13.76 -11.61 -18.24
C PHE A 349 -14.20 -10.74 -19.41
N SER A 350 -15.48 -10.77 -19.79
CA SER A 350 -16.04 -10.02 -20.91
C SER A 350 -16.83 -8.81 -20.39
N PHE A 351 -16.75 -7.68 -21.09
CA PHE A 351 -17.43 -6.45 -20.68
C PHE A 351 -17.63 -5.48 -21.85
N ASP A 352 -18.81 -4.87 -21.97
CA ASP A 352 -19.05 -3.76 -22.90
C ASP A 352 -18.67 -2.42 -22.28
N ASN A 353 -17.37 -2.15 -22.27
CA ASN A 353 -16.83 -0.91 -21.73
C ASN A 353 -17.35 0.36 -22.44
N LYS A 354 -17.71 0.27 -23.72
CA LYS A 354 -18.18 1.43 -24.48
C LYS A 354 -19.58 1.86 -24.04
N HIS A 355 -20.47 0.90 -23.78
CA HIS A 355 -21.82 1.19 -23.31
C HIS A 355 -21.85 2.00 -22.00
N PHE A 356 -20.84 1.80 -21.14
CA PHE A 356 -20.72 2.47 -19.83
C PHE A 356 -19.72 3.64 -19.81
N GLY A 357 -19.17 4.08 -20.95
CA GLY A 357 -18.20 5.19 -20.97
C GLY A 357 -16.80 4.83 -20.41
N VAL A 358 -16.55 3.56 -20.11
CA VAL A 358 -15.30 3.12 -19.47
C VAL A 358 -14.19 2.95 -20.51
N SER A 359 -13.04 3.58 -20.30
CA SER A 359 -11.87 3.42 -21.18
C SER A 359 -11.33 1.98 -21.16
N LYS A 360 -10.68 1.53 -22.25
CA LYS A 360 -10.08 0.18 -22.29
C LYS A 360 -9.00 -0.03 -21.21
N SER A 361 -8.22 1.02 -20.91
CA SER A 361 -7.19 0.99 -19.87
C SER A 361 -7.78 0.83 -18.47
N GLU A 362 -8.88 1.51 -18.21
CA GLU A 362 -9.61 1.37 -16.94
C GLU A 362 -10.29 0.01 -16.85
N ALA A 363 -11.02 -0.39 -17.90
CA ALA A 363 -11.68 -1.69 -17.96
C ALA A 363 -10.68 -2.83 -17.73
N THR A 364 -9.45 -2.74 -18.28
CA THR A 364 -8.39 -3.72 -18.04
C THR A 364 -8.03 -3.82 -16.55
N ALA A 365 -7.87 -2.69 -15.86
CA ALA A 365 -7.53 -2.61 -14.42
C ALA A 365 -8.70 -2.88 -13.46
N MET A 366 -9.93 -2.87 -13.98
CA MET A 366 -11.16 -3.05 -13.21
C MET A 366 -11.40 -4.50 -12.83
N ASP A 367 -11.79 -4.76 -11.58
CA ASP A 367 -12.22 -6.07 -11.11
C ASP A 367 -13.37 -6.59 -12.00
N PRO A 368 -13.27 -7.81 -12.56
CA PRO A 368 -14.36 -8.46 -13.28
C PRO A 368 -15.72 -8.42 -12.57
N GLN A 369 -15.75 -8.46 -11.23
CA GLN A 369 -16.97 -8.30 -10.44
C GLN A 369 -17.65 -6.95 -10.70
N GLN A 370 -16.89 -5.85 -10.75
CA GLN A 370 -17.43 -4.51 -11.05
C GLN A 370 -18.01 -4.43 -12.46
N ARG A 371 -17.41 -5.14 -13.41
CA ARG A 371 -17.88 -5.20 -14.80
C ARG A 371 -19.24 -5.89 -14.91
N LEU A 372 -19.39 -7.03 -14.24
CA LEU A 372 -20.67 -7.74 -14.15
C LEU A 372 -21.72 -6.88 -13.44
N LEU A 373 -21.34 -6.20 -12.36
CA LEU A 373 -22.27 -5.32 -11.63
C LEU A 373 -22.84 -4.21 -12.53
N MET A 374 -22.06 -3.66 -13.45
CA MET A 374 -22.55 -2.65 -14.38
C MET A 374 -23.57 -3.20 -15.38
N GLU A 375 -23.26 -4.30 -16.04
CA GLU A 375 -24.17 -4.92 -17.01
C GLU A 375 -25.44 -5.41 -16.33
N TYR A 376 -25.33 -6.29 -15.34
CA TYR A 376 -26.49 -6.88 -14.68
C TYR A 376 -27.25 -5.85 -13.83
N GLY A 377 -26.58 -4.87 -13.22
CA GLY A 377 -27.26 -3.79 -12.49
C GLY A 377 -28.16 -2.95 -13.39
N TYR A 378 -27.64 -2.56 -14.57
CA TYR A 378 -28.44 -1.83 -15.54
C TYR A 378 -29.54 -2.70 -16.17
N GLU A 379 -29.28 -3.98 -16.47
CA GLU A 379 -30.31 -4.91 -16.96
C GLU A 379 -31.51 -5.01 -15.99
N ALA A 380 -31.29 -5.05 -14.68
CA ALA A 380 -32.38 -5.11 -13.70
C ALA A 380 -33.20 -3.82 -13.69
N LEU A 381 -32.55 -2.65 -13.74
CA LEU A 381 -33.25 -1.36 -13.86
C LEU A 381 -34.00 -1.25 -15.19
N HIS A 382 -33.40 -1.71 -16.29
CA HIS A 382 -34.03 -1.72 -17.60
C HIS A 382 -35.25 -2.64 -17.65
N GLY A 383 -35.17 -3.81 -17.01
CA GLY A 383 -36.29 -4.72 -16.83
C GLY A 383 -37.44 -4.11 -16.01
N SER A 384 -37.16 -3.13 -15.16
CA SER A 384 -38.18 -2.40 -14.37
C SER A 384 -38.88 -1.27 -15.13
N GLY A 385 -38.55 -1.07 -16.42
CA GLY A 385 -39.13 -0.02 -17.25
C GLY A 385 -38.30 1.25 -17.38
N GLU A 386 -37.12 1.32 -16.74
CA GLU A 386 -36.24 2.48 -16.82
C GLU A 386 -35.28 2.41 -18.03
N ASP A 387 -34.99 3.53 -18.66
CA ASP A 387 -33.96 3.62 -19.69
C ASP A 387 -32.77 4.40 -19.13
N LYS A 388 -31.56 4.26 -19.72
CA LYS A 388 -30.36 4.88 -19.17
C LYS A 388 -30.54 6.41 -19.01
N GLY A 389 -31.22 7.05 -19.95
CA GLY A 389 -31.55 8.47 -19.89
C GLY A 389 -32.59 8.85 -18.82
N SER A 390 -33.52 7.95 -18.43
CA SER A 390 -34.52 8.25 -17.39
C SER A 390 -33.96 8.11 -15.97
N LEU A 391 -32.87 7.35 -15.80
CA LEU A 391 -32.19 7.14 -14.52
C LEU A 391 -31.35 8.33 -14.06
N LEU A 392 -30.95 9.18 -15.00
CA LEU A 392 -30.00 10.27 -14.80
C LEU A 392 -30.57 11.33 -13.84
N GLY A 393 -29.88 11.54 -12.71
CA GLY A 393 -30.30 12.47 -11.65
C GLY A 393 -31.36 11.90 -10.70
N THR A 394 -31.81 10.66 -10.89
CA THR A 394 -32.81 10.06 -9.99
C THR A 394 -32.21 9.71 -8.62
N VAL A 395 -33.02 9.80 -7.56
CA VAL A 395 -32.66 9.36 -6.20
C VAL A 395 -32.85 7.84 -6.10
N THR A 396 -32.14 7.10 -6.96
CA THR A 396 -32.10 5.64 -6.95
C THR A 396 -30.92 5.17 -6.10
N GLY A 397 -31.15 4.35 -5.08
CA GLY A 397 -30.11 3.82 -4.21
C GLY A 397 -29.45 2.54 -4.75
N ILE A 398 -28.17 2.33 -4.46
CA ILE A 398 -27.39 1.11 -4.75
C ILE A 398 -27.01 0.42 -3.44
N PHE A 399 -27.46 -0.82 -3.28
CA PHE A 399 -27.22 -1.65 -2.10
C PHE A 399 -26.56 -2.97 -2.53
N LEU A 400 -25.24 -3.03 -2.40
CA LEU A 400 -24.41 -4.09 -2.98
C LEU A 400 -23.83 -5.02 -1.91
N GLY A 401 -24.15 -6.32 -1.97
CA GLY A 401 -23.43 -7.37 -1.24
C GLY A 401 -22.16 -7.80 -1.98
N ILE A 402 -20.99 -7.56 -1.39
CA ILE A 402 -19.67 -7.93 -1.95
C ILE A 402 -18.65 -8.03 -0.81
N GLU A 403 -17.73 -9.00 -0.86
CA GLU A 403 -16.74 -9.21 0.21
C GLU A 403 -15.36 -9.63 -0.32
N SER A 404 -15.31 -10.58 -1.26
CA SER A 404 -14.05 -11.11 -1.79
C SER A 404 -13.36 -10.15 -2.77
N ASN A 405 -12.05 -9.93 -2.57
CA ASN A 405 -11.21 -9.12 -3.45
C ASN A 405 -9.98 -9.89 -3.94
N ASP A 406 -10.20 -11.05 -4.57
CA ASP A 406 -9.12 -11.80 -5.25
C ASP A 406 -8.37 -10.92 -6.25
N TRP A 407 -9.09 -9.98 -6.88
CA TRP A 407 -8.55 -9.07 -7.87
C TRP A 407 -7.42 -8.20 -7.32
N GLN A 408 -7.48 -7.75 -6.06
CA GLN A 408 -6.38 -7.00 -5.46
C GLN A 408 -5.06 -7.79 -5.48
N ASN A 409 -5.11 -9.10 -5.23
CA ASN A 409 -3.94 -9.97 -5.30
C ASN A 409 -3.46 -10.17 -6.75
N VAL A 410 -4.40 -10.28 -7.70
CA VAL A 410 -4.11 -10.37 -9.14
C VAL A 410 -3.43 -9.09 -9.63
N VAL A 411 -3.96 -7.92 -9.28
CA VAL A 411 -3.41 -6.62 -9.68
C VAL A 411 -2.04 -6.41 -9.05
N SER A 412 -1.89 -6.67 -7.74
CA SER A 412 -0.64 -6.48 -6.99
C SER A 412 0.51 -7.34 -7.52
N SER A 413 0.20 -8.51 -8.10
CA SER A 413 1.16 -9.43 -8.72
C SER A 413 1.39 -9.18 -10.22
N SER A 414 0.78 -8.16 -10.81
CA SER A 414 0.85 -7.85 -12.24
C SER A 414 1.44 -6.45 -12.51
N PRO A 415 1.84 -6.15 -13.77
CA PRO A 415 2.23 -4.79 -14.15
C PRO A 415 1.15 -3.73 -13.89
N MET A 416 -0.12 -4.14 -13.73
CA MET A 416 -1.26 -3.25 -13.50
C MET A 416 -1.27 -2.63 -12.11
N ALA A 417 -0.46 -3.11 -11.16
CA ALA A 417 -0.26 -2.46 -9.86
C ALA A 417 0.21 -0.98 -9.98
N ARG A 418 0.76 -0.59 -11.13
CA ARG A 418 1.22 0.78 -11.43
C ARG A 418 0.21 1.59 -12.25
N SER A 419 -0.95 1.01 -12.56
CA SER A 419 -2.04 1.70 -13.27
C SER A 419 -2.60 2.81 -12.38
N VAL A 420 -2.94 3.96 -12.98
CA VAL A 420 -3.71 5.02 -12.30
C VAL A 420 -5.08 4.52 -11.83
N TYR A 421 -5.60 3.47 -12.48
CA TYR A 421 -6.86 2.81 -12.15
C TYR A 421 -6.70 1.67 -11.14
N ALA A 422 -5.48 1.38 -10.64
CA ALA A 422 -5.27 0.25 -9.72
C ALA A 422 -6.08 0.42 -8.42
N ALA A 423 -6.14 1.64 -7.88
CA ALA A 423 -6.89 1.92 -6.66
C ALA A 423 -8.42 1.81 -6.88
N THR A 424 -8.92 2.34 -7.99
CA THR A 424 -10.36 2.32 -8.30
C THR A 424 -10.83 0.98 -8.87
N GLY A 425 -9.93 0.20 -9.44
CA GLY A 425 -10.20 -1.09 -10.04
C GLY A 425 -10.46 -2.21 -9.04
N SER A 426 -9.94 -2.12 -7.81
CA SER A 426 -10.07 -3.18 -6.79
C SER A 426 -10.89 -2.75 -5.56
N SER A 427 -11.30 -1.49 -5.43
CA SER A 427 -12.03 -1.04 -4.23
C SER A 427 -13.49 -1.51 -4.23
N LEU A 428 -13.94 -2.09 -3.11
CA LEU A 428 -15.33 -2.53 -2.95
C LEU A 428 -16.32 -1.36 -2.93
N SER A 429 -15.98 -0.24 -2.28
CA SER A 429 -16.84 0.95 -2.27
C SER A 429 -16.99 1.58 -3.65
N ILE A 430 -15.94 1.49 -4.48
CA ILE A 430 -15.99 1.92 -5.87
C ILE A 430 -16.87 0.97 -6.70
N ALA A 431 -17.01 -0.32 -6.35
CA ALA A 431 -17.91 -1.21 -7.06
C ALA A 431 -19.37 -0.72 -7.06
N ALA A 432 -19.88 -0.28 -5.91
CA ALA A 432 -21.20 0.35 -5.82
C ALA A 432 -21.20 1.75 -6.44
N GLY A 433 -20.22 2.58 -6.09
CA GLY A 433 -20.14 3.98 -6.57
C GLY A 433 -20.00 4.11 -8.09
N ARG A 434 -19.34 3.16 -8.75
CA ARG A 434 -19.17 3.13 -10.21
C ARG A 434 -20.50 2.93 -10.92
N LEU A 435 -21.40 2.12 -10.37
CA LEU A 435 -22.73 1.92 -10.93
C LEU A 435 -23.56 3.20 -10.84
N SER A 436 -23.56 3.84 -9.66
CA SER A 436 -24.19 5.16 -9.47
C SER A 436 -23.60 6.20 -10.41
N PHE A 437 -22.27 6.23 -10.56
CA PHE A 437 -21.59 7.17 -11.44
C PHE A 437 -21.96 6.95 -12.92
N CYS A 438 -21.89 5.71 -13.43
CA CYS A 438 -22.12 5.42 -14.85
C CYS A 438 -23.60 5.57 -15.28
N LEU A 439 -24.53 5.50 -14.33
CA LEU A 439 -25.97 5.69 -14.56
C LEU A 439 -26.49 7.05 -14.04
N GLY A 440 -25.61 7.84 -13.40
CA GLY A 440 -25.90 9.14 -12.79
C GLY A 440 -26.98 9.12 -11.69
N LEU A 441 -26.94 8.11 -10.82
CA LEU A 441 -27.86 7.95 -9.68
C LEU A 441 -27.39 8.75 -8.47
N GLN A 442 -28.33 9.30 -7.70
CA GLN A 442 -28.05 10.18 -6.54
C GLN A 442 -28.58 9.64 -5.20
N GLY A 443 -29.09 8.39 -5.15
CA GLY A 443 -29.57 7.78 -3.91
C GLY A 443 -28.45 7.19 -3.02
N PRO A 444 -28.82 6.58 -1.87
CA PRO A 444 -27.87 5.92 -0.98
C PRO A 444 -27.02 4.87 -1.72
N CYS A 445 -25.71 4.85 -1.49
CA CYS A 445 -24.79 4.00 -2.24
C CYS A 445 -23.80 3.29 -1.30
N CYS A 446 -24.02 1.99 -1.06
CA CYS A 446 -23.31 1.24 -0.03
C CYS A 446 -22.90 -0.17 -0.48
N SER A 447 -21.74 -0.61 0.01
CA SER A 447 -21.25 -1.99 -0.11
C SER A 447 -21.29 -2.69 1.25
N TYR A 448 -21.86 -3.89 1.30
CA TYR A 448 -22.06 -4.69 2.51
C TYR A 448 -21.17 -5.93 2.50
N GLY A 449 -20.26 -6.03 3.46
CA GLY A 449 -19.41 -7.20 3.69
C GLY A 449 -19.82 -7.95 4.95
N THR A 450 -20.88 -8.76 4.87
CA THR A 450 -21.34 -9.63 5.98
C THR A 450 -21.26 -11.10 5.61
N ALA A 451 -20.19 -11.50 4.91
CA ALA A 451 -20.03 -12.83 4.38
C ALA A 451 -21.23 -13.31 3.55
N CYS A 452 -21.65 -14.56 3.73
CA CYS A 452 -22.67 -15.23 2.96
C CYS A 452 -24.06 -14.58 3.03
N SER A 453 -24.30 -13.67 4.00
CA SER A 453 -25.57 -12.94 4.14
C SER A 453 -25.58 -11.56 3.47
N ALA A 454 -24.45 -11.12 2.90
CA ALA A 454 -24.23 -9.76 2.40
C ALA A 454 -25.35 -9.23 1.49
N ALA A 455 -25.76 -9.95 0.45
CA ALA A 455 -26.79 -9.45 -0.47
C ALA A 455 -28.18 -9.30 0.16
N LEU A 456 -28.56 -10.16 1.12
CA LEU A 456 -29.83 -9.97 1.84
C LEU A 456 -29.74 -8.88 2.90
N THR A 457 -28.58 -8.69 3.54
CA THR A 457 -28.34 -7.53 4.40
C THR A 457 -28.47 -6.23 3.59
N ALA A 458 -27.90 -6.19 2.38
CA ALA A 458 -28.03 -5.08 1.46
C ALA A 458 -29.50 -4.88 1.02
N THR A 459 -30.21 -5.96 0.74
CA THR A 459 -31.65 -5.91 0.41
C THR A 459 -32.48 -5.36 1.58
N HIS A 460 -32.11 -5.68 2.82
CA HIS A 460 -32.77 -5.12 4.01
C HIS A 460 -32.55 -3.63 4.15
N ALA A 461 -31.32 -3.17 3.91
CA ALA A 461 -31.06 -1.73 3.89
C ALA A 461 -31.87 -1.02 2.79
N ALA A 462 -31.99 -1.61 1.60
CA ALA A 462 -32.81 -1.06 0.52
C ALA A 462 -34.30 -0.99 0.87
N LEU A 463 -34.85 -2.05 1.48
CA LEU A 463 -36.23 -2.10 1.98
C LEU A 463 -36.48 -0.93 2.94
N ARG A 464 -35.61 -0.72 3.92
CA ARG A 464 -35.76 0.37 4.90
C ARG A 464 -35.57 1.75 4.28
N ALA A 465 -34.59 1.92 3.39
CA ALA A 465 -34.37 3.19 2.69
C ALA A 465 -35.59 3.59 1.83
N LEU A 466 -36.24 2.63 1.17
CA LEU A 466 -37.47 2.87 0.42
C LEU A 466 -38.65 3.22 1.34
N GLN A 467 -38.83 2.50 2.45
CA GLN A 467 -39.91 2.78 3.42
C GLN A 467 -39.74 4.11 4.16
N LEU A 468 -38.49 4.54 4.33
CA LEU A 468 -38.12 5.84 4.90
C LEU A 468 -38.11 6.97 3.86
N ASN A 469 -38.40 6.67 2.59
CA ASN A 469 -38.33 7.61 1.46
C ASN A 469 -36.94 8.28 1.29
N GLU A 470 -35.85 7.60 1.66
CA GLU A 470 -34.48 8.04 1.38
C GLU A 470 -34.10 7.85 -0.10
N CYS A 471 -34.87 7.02 -0.82
CA CYS A 471 -34.78 6.82 -2.26
C CYS A 471 -36.16 6.45 -2.84
N SER A 472 -36.37 6.73 -4.13
CA SER A 472 -37.61 6.37 -4.85
C SER A 472 -37.54 5.00 -5.51
N ALA A 473 -36.32 4.52 -5.77
CA ALA A 473 -36.01 3.19 -6.24
C ALA A 473 -34.72 2.69 -5.57
N GLY A 474 -34.60 1.38 -5.40
CA GLY A 474 -33.41 0.75 -4.82
C GLY A 474 -32.97 -0.42 -5.68
N LEU A 475 -31.72 -0.43 -6.12
CA LEU A 475 -31.10 -1.56 -6.78
C LEU A 475 -30.32 -2.39 -5.76
N THR A 476 -30.77 -3.61 -5.53
CA THR A 476 -30.10 -4.56 -4.64
C THR A 476 -29.32 -5.56 -5.46
N MET A 477 -28.08 -5.82 -5.06
CA MET A 477 -27.18 -6.68 -5.83
C MET A 477 -26.33 -7.57 -4.94
N GLY A 478 -25.89 -8.70 -5.48
CA GLY A 478 -24.86 -9.54 -4.88
C GLY A 478 -23.94 -10.09 -5.96
N VAL A 479 -22.62 -10.06 -5.73
CA VAL A 479 -21.64 -10.61 -6.68
C VAL A 479 -20.54 -11.42 -5.99
N THR A 480 -20.11 -12.49 -6.62
CA THR A 480 -18.93 -13.28 -6.24
C THR A 480 -18.31 -13.90 -7.48
N LEU A 481 -17.01 -13.70 -7.65
CA LEU A 481 -16.19 -14.42 -8.62
C LEU A 481 -15.01 -15.12 -7.90
N MET A 482 -14.68 -16.32 -8.35
CA MET A 482 -13.54 -17.09 -7.87
C MET A 482 -12.40 -16.92 -8.88
N LEU A 483 -11.43 -16.06 -8.56
CA LEU A 483 -10.32 -15.77 -9.47
C LEU A 483 -9.05 -16.55 -9.10
N LEU A 484 -8.85 -16.82 -7.81
CA LEU A 484 -7.68 -17.52 -7.27
C LEU A 484 -8.06 -18.71 -6.37
N PRO A 485 -7.20 -19.74 -6.25
CA PRO A 485 -7.48 -20.90 -5.39
C PRO A 485 -7.30 -20.62 -3.90
N SER A 486 -6.69 -19.50 -3.51
CA SER A 486 -6.25 -19.23 -2.12
C SER A 486 -7.39 -19.30 -1.11
N VAL A 487 -8.53 -18.66 -1.39
CA VAL A 487 -9.71 -18.69 -0.50
C VAL A 487 -10.27 -20.12 -0.41
N GLY A 488 -10.35 -20.83 -1.54
CA GLY A 488 -10.79 -22.23 -1.58
C GLY A 488 -9.89 -23.13 -0.74
N ILE A 489 -8.57 -22.98 -0.82
CA ILE A 489 -7.59 -23.75 -0.03
C ILE A 489 -7.78 -23.48 1.47
N THR A 490 -7.96 -22.23 1.87
CA THR A 490 -8.20 -21.87 3.27
C THR A 490 -9.48 -22.51 3.81
N PHE A 491 -10.59 -22.44 3.06
CA PHE A 491 -11.86 -23.05 3.47
C PHE A 491 -11.84 -24.58 3.45
N ALA A 492 -11.13 -25.19 2.50
CA ALA A 492 -10.89 -26.62 2.47
C ALA A 492 -10.07 -27.07 3.69
N THR A 493 -9.04 -26.32 4.06
CA THR A 493 -8.19 -26.58 5.25
C THR A 493 -9.00 -26.46 6.54
N ALA A 494 -9.92 -25.49 6.60
CA ALA A 494 -10.84 -25.32 7.72
C ALA A 494 -11.96 -26.38 7.76
N GLY A 495 -12.02 -27.30 6.80
CA GLY A 495 -13.05 -28.36 6.74
C GLY A 495 -14.44 -27.88 6.32
N MET A 496 -14.56 -26.69 5.75
CA MET A 496 -15.86 -26.10 5.36
C MET A 496 -16.38 -26.62 4.01
N LEU A 497 -15.46 -27.00 3.12
CA LEU A 497 -15.80 -27.42 1.76
C LEU A 497 -16.04 -28.93 1.65
N SER A 498 -17.05 -29.37 0.89
CA SER A 498 -17.35 -30.78 0.67
C SER A 498 -16.20 -31.53 0.00
N ALA A 499 -15.88 -32.74 0.49
CA ALA A 499 -14.94 -33.64 -0.19
C ALA A 499 -15.58 -34.34 -1.40
N LEU A 500 -16.91 -34.46 -1.39
CA LEU A 500 -17.69 -35.06 -2.48
C LEU A 500 -17.90 -34.11 -3.66
N GLY A 501 -17.55 -32.82 -3.52
CA GLY A 501 -17.58 -31.86 -4.61
C GLY A 501 -18.96 -31.31 -4.93
N HIS A 502 -19.97 -31.50 -4.08
CA HIS A 502 -21.30 -30.89 -4.24
C HIS A 502 -21.90 -30.44 -2.90
N CYS A 503 -22.86 -29.49 -2.93
CA CYS A 503 -23.65 -29.17 -1.75
C CYS A 503 -24.77 -30.21 -1.58
N HIS A 504 -24.58 -31.17 -0.67
CA HIS A 504 -25.56 -32.21 -0.37
C HIS A 504 -26.64 -31.74 0.64
N THR A 505 -27.29 -30.61 0.34
CA THR A 505 -28.24 -29.95 1.25
C THR A 505 -29.36 -30.90 1.70
N PHE A 506 -29.51 -31.08 3.01
CA PHE A 506 -30.42 -31.98 3.72
C PHE A 506 -30.26 -33.48 3.44
N ASP A 507 -29.31 -33.88 2.60
CA ASP A 507 -29.04 -35.28 2.28
C ASP A 507 -28.15 -35.94 3.35
N HIS A 508 -28.25 -37.26 3.51
CA HIS A 508 -27.39 -38.02 4.42
C HIS A 508 -25.88 -37.88 4.13
N ARG A 509 -25.51 -37.46 2.91
CA ARG A 509 -24.12 -37.21 2.46
C ARG A 509 -23.61 -35.81 2.79
N ALA A 510 -24.41 -34.94 3.43
CA ALA A 510 -24.01 -33.59 3.81
C ALA A 510 -22.68 -33.57 4.60
N ASP A 511 -21.61 -33.06 3.97
CA ASP A 511 -20.24 -33.04 4.52
C ASP A 511 -19.54 -31.66 4.39
N GLY A 512 -20.24 -30.65 3.87
CA GLY A 512 -19.69 -29.34 3.54
C GLY A 512 -20.38 -28.72 2.32
N TYR A 513 -19.97 -27.51 1.95
CA TYR A 513 -20.48 -26.85 0.76
C TYR A 513 -19.45 -26.82 -0.38
N VAL A 514 -19.87 -26.52 -1.60
CA VAL A 514 -18.96 -26.21 -2.72
C VAL A 514 -19.16 -24.77 -3.15
N ARG A 515 -18.06 -24.08 -3.45
CA ARG A 515 -18.09 -22.66 -3.83
C ARG A 515 -18.75 -22.46 -5.20
N GLY A 516 -19.50 -21.37 -5.34
CA GLY A 516 -20.13 -20.96 -6.60
C GLY A 516 -19.83 -19.50 -6.92
N GLU A 517 -19.94 -19.14 -8.19
CA GLU A 517 -19.91 -17.76 -8.69
C GLU A 517 -21.34 -17.31 -9.02
N ALA A 518 -21.65 -16.04 -8.79
CA ALA A 518 -22.92 -15.45 -9.21
C ALA A 518 -22.82 -13.93 -9.27
N CYS A 519 -23.64 -13.31 -10.12
CA CYS A 519 -23.99 -11.89 -10.01
C CYS A 519 -25.50 -11.77 -10.20
N CYS A 520 -26.21 -11.24 -9.22
CA CYS A 520 -27.67 -11.14 -9.23
C CYS A 520 -28.09 -9.74 -8.82
N ALA A 521 -29.15 -9.22 -9.43
CA ALA A 521 -29.67 -7.89 -9.14
C ALA A 521 -31.20 -7.83 -9.18
N THR A 522 -31.78 -6.97 -8.34
CA THR A 522 -33.21 -6.72 -8.27
C THR A 522 -33.47 -5.22 -8.13
N ALA A 523 -34.32 -4.67 -9.00
CA ALA A 523 -34.79 -3.29 -8.93
C ALA A 523 -36.09 -3.22 -8.11
N LEU A 524 -36.04 -2.53 -6.97
CA LEU A 524 -37.09 -2.42 -5.97
C LEU A 524 -37.71 -1.01 -5.96
N ARG A 525 -39.02 -0.93 -5.72
CA ARG A 525 -39.75 0.33 -5.45
C ARG A 525 -40.82 0.10 -4.38
N ALA A 526 -41.16 1.14 -3.63
CA ALA A 526 -42.34 1.10 -2.77
C ALA A 526 -43.62 1.08 -3.64
N SER A 527 -44.64 0.36 -3.20
CA SER A 527 -45.90 0.23 -3.93
C SER A 527 -46.64 1.57 -3.99
N GLU A 528 -46.82 2.13 -5.19
CA GLU A 528 -47.74 3.25 -5.42
C GLU A 528 -49.05 2.76 -6.02
N ALA A 529 -50.19 3.25 -5.52
CA ALA A 529 -51.54 2.83 -5.92
C ALA A 529 -51.89 3.10 -7.41
N SER A 530 -51.02 3.78 -8.16
CA SER A 530 -51.26 4.29 -9.52
C SER A 530 -50.28 3.82 -10.60
N SER A 531 -49.25 3.02 -10.28
CA SER A 531 -48.30 2.57 -11.31
C SER A 531 -48.88 1.34 -12.05
N GLY A 532 -49.18 1.47 -13.34
CA GLY A 532 -49.69 0.36 -14.18
C GLY A 532 -48.66 -0.77 -14.44
N ALA A 533 -47.51 -0.77 -13.76
CA ALA A 533 -46.47 -1.80 -13.90
C ALA A 533 -46.77 -3.00 -12.99
N SER A 534 -46.72 -4.21 -13.55
CA SER A 534 -46.92 -5.45 -12.79
C SER A 534 -45.66 -5.84 -12.03
N ALA A 535 -45.74 -5.91 -10.71
CA ALA A 535 -44.65 -6.40 -9.86
C ALA A 535 -44.39 -7.90 -10.08
N LEU A 536 -43.12 -8.30 -10.07
CA LEU A 536 -42.69 -9.70 -10.18
C LEU A 536 -42.97 -10.45 -8.87
N PHE A 537 -42.53 -9.86 -7.75
CA PHE A 537 -42.78 -10.32 -6.40
C PHE A 537 -42.64 -9.13 -5.43
N SER A 538 -43.15 -9.31 -4.22
CA SER A 538 -43.09 -8.32 -3.15
C SER A 538 -42.26 -8.87 -1.98
N ILE A 539 -41.49 -8.00 -1.33
CA ILE A 539 -40.81 -8.27 -0.07
C ILE A 539 -41.75 -7.76 1.03
N SER A 540 -42.45 -8.68 1.69
CA SER A 540 -43.43 -8.32 2.72
C SER A 540 -42.80 -8.04 4.08
N GLY A 541 -41.68 -8.69 4.41
CA GLY A 541 -40.93 -8.40 5.62
C GLY A 541 -39.56 -9.06 5.64
N MET A 542 -38.63 -8.49 6.40
CA MET A 542 -37.26 -9.01 6.53
C MET A 542 -36.61 -8.55 7.84
N CYS A 543 -35.79 -9.43 8.41
CA CYS A 543 -35.04 -9.14 9.63
C CYS A 543 -33.56 -9.51 9.46
N VAL A 544 -32.67 -8.72 10.07
CA VAL A 544 -31.24 -8.98 10.18
C VAL A 544 -30.87 -9.07 11.67
N ARG A 545 -30.08 -10.07 12.06
CA ARG A 545 -29.57 -10.24 13.43
C ARG A 545 -28.14 -10.79 13.48
N GLN A 546 -27.63 -10.91 14.70
CA GLN A 546 -26.40 -11.65 15.01
C GLN A 546 -26.76 -12.94 15.78
N ASP A 547 -26.08 -14.05 15.48
CA ASP A 547 -26.18 -15.35 16.16
C ASP A 547 -25.92 -15.31 17.68
N GLY A 548 -25.25 -14.28 18.18
CA GLY A 548 -24.75 -14.16 19.54
C GLY A 548 -23.61 -15.13 19.85
N LYS A 549 -23.38 -15.37 21.14
CA LYS A 549 -22.39 -16.34 21.61
C LYS A 549 -22.87 -17.76 21.31
N SER A 550 -22.15 -18.48 20.46
CA SER A 550 -22.34 -19.92 20.18
C SER A 550 -21.06 -20.71 20.52
N ALA A 551 -20.97 -21.98 20.12
CA ALA A 551 -19.83 -22.85 20.44
C ALA A 551 -18.50 -22.40 19.80
N SER A 552 -18.57 -21.66 18.69
CA SER A 552 -17.44 -21.01 18.01
C SER A 552 -17.99 -19.91 17.09
N ILE A 553 -17.16 -18.97 16.64
CA ILE A 553 -17.63 -17.86 15.79
C ILE A 553 -18.34 -18.33 14.50
N THR A 554 -17.98 -19.50 13.98
CA THR A 554 -18.58 -20.09 12.77
C THR A 554 -19.67 -21.13 13.06
N ALA A 555 -19.96 -21.42 14.34
CA ALA A 555 -20.98 -22.39 14.71
C ALA A 555 -22.38 -21.74 14.69
N PRO A 556 -23.36 -22.31 13.97
CA PRO A 556 -24.69 -21.75 13.85
C PRO A 556 -25.46 -21.82 15.19
N ASN A 557 -26.37 -20.86 15.41
CA ASN A 557 -27.23 -20.82 16.60
C ASN A 557 -28.72 -20.97 16.24
N GLY A 558 -29.28 -22.15 16.52
CA GLY A 558 -30.69 -22.43 16.22
C GLY A 558 -31.70 -21.53 16.95
N GLN A 559 -31.41 -21.10 18.19
CA GLN A 559 -32.33 -20.19 18.90
C GLN A 559 -32.32 -18.79 18.27
N ALA A 560 -31.15 -18.32 17.82
CA ALA A 560 -31.03 -17.06 17.11
C ALA A 560 -31.77 -17.11 15.76
N GLN A 561 -31.63 -18.22 15.02
CA GLN A 561 -32.38 -18.47 13.77
C GLN A 561 -33.89 -18.51 14.00
N GLN A 562 -34.38 -19.17 15.05
CA GLN A 562 -35.82 -19.17 15.37
C GLN A 562 -36.32 -17.75 15.69
N SER A 563 -35.57 -17.00 16.49
CA SER A 563 -35.90 -15.62 16.80
C SER A 563 -35.96 -14.80 15.51
N LEU A 564 -34.91 -14.86 14.68
CA LEU A 564 -34.83 -14.21 13.38
C LEU A 564 -36.07 -14.49 12.51
N ILE A 565 -36.44 -15.75 12.31
CA ILE A 565 -37.61 -16.13 11.50
C ILE A 565 -38.89 -15.52 12.08
N ARG A 566 -39.10 -15.60 13.41
CA ARG A 566 -40.29 -14.99 14.05
C ARG A 566 -40.36 -13.48 13.86
N ALA A 567 -39.23 -12.77 13.91
CA ALA A 567 -39.24 -11.32 13.66
C ALA A 567 -39.48 -10.97 12.20
N ALA A 568 -38.93 -11.72 11.25
CA ALA A 568 -39.21 -11.49 9.83
C ALA A 568 -40.70 -11.76 9.50
N LEU A 569 -41.30 -12.79 10.11
CA LEU A 569 -42.74 -13.03 10.01
C LEU A 569 -43.57 -11.92 10.66
N ALA A 570 -43.15 -11.43 11.83
CA ALA A 570 -43.82 -10.31 12.50
C ALA A 570 -43.73 -9.01 11.68
N ASP A 571 -42.56 -8.74 11.10
CA ASP A 571 -42.35 -7.60 10.18
C ASP A 571 -43.23 -7.72 8.93
N ALA A 572 -43.43 -8.94 8.43
CA ALA A 572 -44.34 -9.22 7.32
C ALA A 572 -45.84 -9.23 7.71
N SER A 573 -46.18 -9.13 9.00
CA SER A 573 -47.53 -9.39 9.52
C SER A 573 -48.10 -10.75 9.08
N GLU A 574 -47.24 -11.77 9.03
CA GLU A 574 -47.57 -13.13 8.58
C GLU A 574 -47.40 -14.18 9.68
N HIS A 575 -48.02 -15.34 9.49
CA HIS A 575 -47.89 -16.49 10.37
C HIS A 575 -47.05 -17.59 9.73
N GLY A 576 -46.34 -18.40 10.53
CA GLY A 576 -45.48 -19.46 9.99
C GLY A 576 -46.21 -20.47 9.08
N HIS A 577 -47.49 -20.74 9.35
CA HIS A 577 -48.31 -21.63 8.53
C HIS A 577 -48.75 -21.02 7.18
N SER A 578 -48.57 -19.72 6.94
CA SER A 578 -48.87 -19.08 5.65
C SER A 578 -47.75 -19.27 4.62
N VAL A 579 -46.51 -19.49 5.07
CA VAL A 579 -45.34 -19.74 4.21
C VAL A 579 -45.45 -21.10 3.51
N LEU A 580 -45.60 -21.15 2.19
CA LEU A 580 -45.81 -22.40 1.45
C LEU A 580 -44.51 -23.08 1.05
N THR A 581 -43.46 -22.30 0.83
CA THR A 581 -42.13 -22.80 0.48
C THR A 581 -41.04 -21.95 1.13
N ALA A 582 -39.95 -22.60 1.52
CA ALA A 582 -38.79 -21.97 2.13
C ALA A 582 -37.51 -22.33 1.36
N GLU A 583 -36.75 -21.30 1.03
CA GLU A 583 -35.38 -21.38 0.53
C GLU A 583 -34.42 -21.28 1.72
N ALA A 584 -33.81 -22.39 2.09
CA ALA A 584 -32.87 -22.45 3.19
C ALA A 584 -31.53 -21.79 2.85
N HIS A 585 -30.79 -21.40 3.88
CA HIS A 585 -29.36 -21.18 3.74
C HIS A 585 -28.68 -22.50 3.33
N GLY A 586 -29.00 -23.63 3.96
CA GLY A 586 -28.86 -24.98 3.44
C GLY A 586 -27.55 -25.24 2.70
N THR A 587 -26.43 -25.18 3.41
CA THR A 587 -25.08 -25.32 2.84
C THR A 587 -24.65 -26.77 2.63
N GLY A 588 -25.42 -27.76 3.09
CA GLY A 588 -25.01 -29.17 2.99
C GLY A 588 -24.02 -29.56 4.06
N THR A 589 -24.05 -28.89 5.21
CA THR A 589 -23.16 -29.21 6.34
C THR A 589 -23.83 -30.19 7.30
N ALA A 590 -23.05 -31.15 7.81
CA ALA A 590 -23.56 -32.20 8.70
C ALA A 590 -24.27 -31.66 9.96
N LEU A 591 -23.85 -30.50 10.47
CA LEU A 591 -24.41 -29.87 11.67
C LEU A 591 -25.37 -28.72 11.35
N GLY A 592 -25.07 -27.89 10.36
CA GLY A 592 -25.85 -26.69 10.05
C GLY A 592 -27.23 -27.02 9.50
N ASP A 593 -27.33 -28.01 8.61
CA ASP A 593 -28.59 -28.41 7.99
C ASP A 593 -29.62 -28.91 9.04
N PRO A 594 -29.27 -29.81 10.00
CA PRO A 594 -30.17 -30.16 11.10
C PRO A 594 -30.60 -28.99 11.99
N ILE A 595 -29.69 -28.06 12.27
CA ILE A 595 -29.98 -26.88 13.11
C ILE A 595 -30.98 -25.96 12.40
N GLU A 596 -30.75 -25.66 11.12
CA GLU A 596 -31.66 -24.85 10.32
C GLU A 596 -33.02 -25.51 10.15
N ALA A 597 -33.05 -26.81 9.84
CA ALA A 597 -34.27 -27.60 9.75
C ALA A 597 -35.09 -27.56 11.05
N SER A 598 -34.42 -27.71 12.20
CA SER A 598 -35.07 -27.60 13.52
C SER A 598 -35.61 -26.18 13.77
N SER A 599 -34.85 -25.15 13.42
CA SER A 599 -35.29 -23.75 13.55
C SER A 599 -36.55 -23.47 12.71
N MET A 600 -36.58 -23.93 11.46
CA MET A 600 -37.74 -23.81 10.58
C MET A 600 -38.93 -24.64 11.08
N ALA A 601 -38.70 -25.84 11.61
CA ALA A 601 -39.76 -26.65 12.20
C ALA A 601 -40.47 -25.91 13.37
N GLN A 602 -39.69 -25.30 14.25
CA GLN A 602 -40.20 -24.57 15.42
C GLN A 602 -40.84 -23.21 15.10
N THR A 603 -40.81 -22.77 13.85
CA THR A 603 -41.29 -21.42 13.45
C THR A 603 -42.29 -21.45 12.31
N LEU A 604 -42.16 -22.36 11.34
CA LEU A 604 -42.98 -22.44 10.13
C LEU A 604 -43.96 -23.63 10.12
N LEU A 605 -43.73 -24.65 10.95
CA LEU A 605 -44.50 -25.90 10.90
C LEU A 605 -45.41 -26.14 12.12
N LEU A 606 -45.16 -25.49 13.25
CA LEU A 606 -46.01 -25.64 14.43
C LEU A 606 -47.44 -25.18 14.13
N GLY A 607 -48.42 -26.04 14.42
CA GLY A 607 -49.86 -25.76 14.23
C GLY A 607 -50.37 -25.89 12.78
N ARG A 608 -49.53 -26.36 11.85
CA ARG A 608 -49.88 -26.58 10.44
C ARG A 608 -50.69 -27.86 10.22
N ALA A 609 -51.71 -27.80 9.38
CA ALA A 609 -52.48 -28.98 8.95
C ALA A 609 -51.63 -29.93 8.09
N LYS A 610 -51.92 -31.24 8.12
CA LYS A 610 -51.11 -32.24 7.39
C LYS A 610 -51.16 -32.05 5.88
N GLU A 611 -52.26 -31.51 5.39
CA GLU A 611 -52.56 -31.26 3.99
C GLU A 611 -51.84 -30.01 3.44
N GLN A 612 -51.27 -29.18 4.32
CA GLN A 612 -50.55 -27.96 3.97
C GLN A 612 -49.04 -28.15 4.18
N SER A 613 -48.38 -29.03 3.43
CA SER A 613 -46.93 -29.27 3.58
C SER A 613 -46.09 -28.04 3.21
N LEU A 614 -45.07 -27.72 3.99
CA LEU A 614 -44.03 -26.73 3.61
C LEU A 614 -43.03 -27.38 2.65
N ALA A 615 -42.80 -26.78 1.48
CA ALA A 615 -41.75 -27.21 0.57
C ALA A 615 -40.41 -26.55 0.88
N LEU A 616 -39.41 -27.34 1.26
CA LEU A 616 -38.08 -26.87 1.68
C LEU A 616 -37.00 -27.24 0.64
N GLY A 617 -36.15 -26.27 0.27
CA GLY A 617 -35.05 -26.50 -0.67
C GLY A 617 -33.93 -25.45 -0.56
N SER A 618 -32.91 -25.57 -1.42
CA SER A 618 -31.81 -24.60 -1.54
C SER A 618 -31.21 -24.67 -2.94
N ILE A 619 -30.97 -23.52 -3.56
CA ILE A 619 -30.30 -23.37 -4.85
C ILE A 619 -28.85 -23.86 -4.81
N LYS A 620 -28.23 -23.91 -3.63
CA LYS A 620 -26.81 -24.26 -3.46
C LYS A 620 -26.51 -25.68 -3.93
N ALA A 621 -27.50 -26.57 -3.89
CA ALA A 621 -27.40 -27.93 -4.43
C ALA A 621 -27.22 -27.94 -5.96
N SER A 622 -27.66 -26.88 -6.66
CA SER A 622 -27.56 -26.74 -8.12
C SER A 622 -26.34 -25.92 -8.53
N VAL A 623 -26.15 -24.74 -7.94
CA VAL A 623 -25.16 -23.75 -8.43
C VAL A 623 -23.96 -23.57 -7.52
N GLY A 624 -23.92 -24.30 -6.39
CA GLY A 624 -22.93 -24.08 -5.34
C GLY A 624 -23.29 -22.88 -4.46
N HIS A 625 -22.45 -22.64 -3.47
CA HIS A 625 -22.60 -21.53 -2.54
C HIS A 625 -21.90 -20.29 -3.09
N ALA A 626 -22.69 -19.36 -3.64
CA ALA A 626 -22.20 -18.09 -4.17
C ALA A 626 -21.92 -17.01 -3.10
N GLU A 627 -21.53 -17.41 -1.89
CA GLU A 627 -21.06 -16.53 -0.80
C GLU A 627 -21.82 -15.19 -0.69
N PRO A 628 -21.27 -13.96 -0.85
CA PRO A 628 -22.09 -12.75 -0.67
C PRO A 628 -23.28 -12.64 -1.63
N ALA A 629 -23.26 -13.31 -2.80
CA ALA A 629 -24.38 -13.40 -3.73
C ALA A 629 -25.36 -14.57 -3.44
N ALA A 630 -25.08 -15.43 -2.46
CA ALA A 630 -25.86 -16.64 -2.22
C ALA A 630 -27.31 -16.36 -1.79
N GLY A 631 -27.50 -15.36 -0.93
CA GLY A 631 -28.82 -15.03 -0.40
C GLY A 631 -29.77 -14.50 -1.49
N ILE A 632 -29.28 -13.61 -2.36
CA ILE A 632 -30.08 -13.09 -3.48
C ILE A 632 -30.31 -14.15 -4.57
N SER A 633 -29.37 -15.07 -4.79
CA SER A 633 -29.57 -16.20 -5.70
C SER A 633 -30.70 -17.12 -5.23
N GLY A 634 -30.75 -17.41 -3.92
CA GLY A 634 -31.86 -18.15 -3.31
C GLY A 634 -33.18 -17.38 -3.38
N LEU A 635 -33.15 -16.06 -3.15
CA LEU A 635 -34.31 -15.20 -3.28
C LEU A 635 -34.91 -15.25 -4.69
N LEU A 636 -34.09 -15.22 -5.74
CA LEU A 636 -34.54 -15.31 -7.13
C LEU A 636 -35.10 -16.71 -7.47
N ARG A 637 -34.50 -17.80 -6.95
CA ARG A 637 -35.09 -19.15 -7.07
C ARG A 637 -36.46 -19.23 -6.42
N LEU A 638 -36.59 -18.70 -5.21
CA LEU A 638 -37.85 -18.65 -4.46
C LEU A 638 -38.91 -17.86 -5.24
N ALA A 639 -38.57 -16.65 -5.68
CA ALA A 639 -39.45 -15.80 -6.47
C ALA A 639 -39.91 -16.51 -7.75
N SER A 640 -38.98 -17.16 -8.47
CA SER A 640 -39.30 -17.95 -9.66
C SER A 640 -40.30 -19.08 -9.36
N GLY A 641 -40.17 -19.80 -8.25
CA GLY A 641 -41.13 -20.85 -7.86
C GLY A 641 -42.50 -20.28 -7.50
N LEU A 642 -42.54 -19.20 -6.70
CA LEU A 642 -43.80 -18.54 -6.31
C LEU A 642 -44.56 -17.99 -7.54
N MET A 643 -43.85 -17.39 -8.51
CA MET A 643 -44.46 -16.87 -9.74
C MET A 643 -45.08 -17.97 -10.62
N ASN A 644 -44.49 -19.17 -10.61
CA ASN A 644 -44.98 -20.34 -11.36
C ASN A 644 -45.94 -21.22 -10.54
N GLY A 645 -46.10 -20.95 -9.25
CA GLY A 645 -46.94 -21.75 -8.35
C GLY A 645 -46.37 -23.14 -8.04
N ASP A 646 -45.05 -23.31 -8.05
CA ASP A 646 -44.38 -24.58 -7.80
C ASP A 646 -43.18 -24.45 -6.85
N ALA A 647 -42.75 -25.61 -6.34
CA ALA A 647 -41.54 -25.78 -5.55
C ALA A 647 -40.55 -26.63 -6.36
N PRO A 648 -39.37 -26.09 -6.73
CA PRO A 648 -38.39 -26.84 -7.50
C PRO A 648 -37.69 -27.92 -6.65
N PRO A 649 -37.18 -28.99 -7.28
CA PRO A 649 -36.45 -30.04 -6.61
C PRO A 649 -35.16 -29.56 -5.94
N ASN A 650 -34.70 -30.32 -4.96
CA ASN A 650 -33.37 -30.24 -4.39
C ASN A 650 -32.43 -31.18 -5.18
N ALA A 651 -31.65 -30.62 -6.10
CA ALA A 651 -30.90 -31.34 -7.15
C ALA A 651 -30.03 -32.51 -6.64
N MET A 652 -29.52 -32.43 -5.41
CA MET A 652 -28.60 -33.42 -4.82
C MET A 652 -29.24 -34.32 -3.76
N LEU A 653 -30.55 -34.20 -3.53
CA LEU A 653 -31.25 -34.95 -2.50
C LEU A 653 -31.68 -36.33 -3.00
N SER A 654 -31.05 -37.36 -2.43
CA SER A 654 -31.33 -38.78 -2.66
C SER A 654 -32.00 -39.43 -1.45
N ALA A 655 -31.50 -39.14 -0.25
CA ALA A 655 -32.02 -39.64 1.01
C ALA A 655 -31.80 -38.60 2.10
N VAL A 656 -32.87 -38.24 2.81
CA VAL A 656 -32.84 -37.20 3.85
C VAL A 656 -31.97 -37.65 5.02
N ASN A 657 -31.13 -36.75 5.53
CA ASN A 657 -30.33 -36.96 6.73
C ASN A 657 -31.22 -37.32 7.93
N GLY A 658 -30.86 -38.35 8.70
CA GLY A 658 -31.64 -38.82 9.84
C GLY A 658 -31.89 -37.77 10.93
N HIS A 659 -30.95 -36.85 11.15
CA HIS A 659 -31.12 -35.73 12.09
C HIS A 659 -32.11 -34.69 11.56
N VAL A 660 -32.06 -34.38 10.27
CA VAL A 660 -33.01 -33.48 9.60
C VAL A 660 -34.42 -34.09 9.63
N LEU A 661 -34.55 -35.39 9.32
CA LEU A 661 -35.82 -36.12 9.39
C LEU A 661 -36.39 -36.11 10.81
N GLY A 662 -35.53 -36.26 11.83
CA GLY A 662 -35.90 -36.16 13.24
C GLY A 662 -36.53 -34.81 13.60
N SER A 663 -35.99 -33.71 13.06
CA SER A 663 -36.53 -32.36 13.28
C SER A 663 -37.96 -32.18 12.77
N PHE A 664 -38.39 -32.98 11.80
CA PHE A 664 -39.72 -32.89 11.17
C PHE A 664 -40.70 -33.99 11.59
N LYS A 665 -40.35 -34.84 12.57
CA LYS A 665 -41.16 -35.99 12.95
C LYS A 665 -42.57 -35.56 13.38
N GLY A 666 -43.58 -36.00 12.63
CA GLY A 666 -44.99 -35.70 12.90
C GLY A 666 -45.48 -34.35 12.34
N MET A 667 -44.64 -33.60 11.62
CA MET A 667 -44.97 -32.33 10.99
C MET A 667 -45.06 -32.44 9.47
N ALA A 668 -45.82 -31.55 8.84
CA ALA A 668 -46.05 -31.55 7.39
C ALA A 668 -44.96 -30.75 6.66
N CYS A 669 -43.86 -31.42 6.31
CA CYS A 669 -42.77 -30.86 5.52
C CYS A 669 -42.37 -31.80 4.39
N SER A 670 -42.10 -31.23 3.22
CA SER A 670 -41.67 -31.94 2.03
C SER A 670 -40.39 -31.31 1.50
N MET A 671 -39.42 -32.15 1.14
CA MET A 671 -38.23 -31.73 0.39
C MET A 671 -38.33 -32.32 -1.02
N PRO A 672 -38.79 -31.55 -2.01
CA PRO A 672 -39.09 -32.10 -3.32
C PRO A 672 -37.82 -32.65 -4.00
N THR A 673 -37.91 -33.85 -4.58
CA THR A 673 -36.89 -34.42 -5.48
C THR A 673 -37.29 -34.31 -6.95
N GLN A 674 -38.51 -33.82 -7.21
CA GLN A 674 -39.04 -33.41 -8.50
C GLN A 674 -39.90 -32.16 -8.29
N THR A 675 -40.12 -31.36 -9.33
CA THR A 675 -40.97 -30.16 -9.23
C THR A 675 -42.38 -30.53 -8.79
N SER A 676 -42.89 -29.83 -7.79
CA SER A 676 -44.22 -30.07 -7.22
C SER A 676 -45.01 -28.77 -7.11
N ALA A 677 -46.28 -28.80 -7.51
CA ALA A 677 -47.17 -27.64 -7.37
C ALA A 677 -47.36 -27.24 -5.90
N LEU A 678 -47.39 -25.93 -5.64
CA LEU A 678 -47.72 -25.40 -4.32
C LEU A 678 -49.23 -25.53 -4.05
N PRO A 679 -49.66 -25.65 -2.78
CA PRO A 679 -51.07 -25.71 -2.45
C PRO A 679 -51.84 -24.49 -2.96
N ALA A 680 -52.96 -24.73 -3.65
CA ALA A 680 -53.83 -23.67 -4.14
C ALA A 680 -54.32 -22.77 -2.97
N GLN A 681 -54.21 -21.46 -3.15
CA GLN A 681 -54.75 -20.48 -2.22
C GLN A 681 -56.17 -20.07 -2.65
N ALA A 682 -56.95 -19.50 -1.74
CA ALA A 682 -58.23 -18.89 -2.08
C ALA A 682 -58.05 -17.78 -3.13
N ASP A 683 -59.02 -17.60 -4.03
CA ASP A 683 -58.95 -16.64 -5.13
C ASP A 683 -58.48 -15.25 -4.64
N GLY A 684 -57.42 -14.75 -5.29
CA GLY A 684 -56.84 -13.43 -5.02
C GLY A 684 -55.83 -13.35 -3.86
N LYS A 685 -55.55 -14.44 -3.14
CA LYS A 685 -54.47 -14.45 -2.12
C LYS A 685 -53.09 -14.71 -2.75
N PRO A 686 -52.04 -13.96 -2.36
CA PRO A 686 -50.69 -14.23 -2.84
C PRO A 686 -50.13 -15.53 -2.26
N LEU A 687 -49.25 -16.19 -3.01
CA LEU A 687 -48.40 -17.26 -2.52
C LEU A 687 -47.26 -16.63 -1.70
N ILE A 688 -47.03 -17.20 -0.50
CA ILE A 688 -46.03 -16.68 0.44
C ILE A 688 -44.88 -17.68 0.52
N GLY A 689 -43.66 -17.18 0.43
CA GLY A 689 -42.45 -17.97 0.64
C GLY A 689 -41.45 -17.24 1.53
N SER A 690 -40.40 -17.92 1.98
CA SER A 690 -39.33 -17.27 2.74
C SER A 690 -37.94 -17.75 2.37
N VAL A 691 -36.93 -16.90 2.57
CA VAL A 691 -35.53 -17.18 2.25
C VAL A 691 -34.61 -16.84 3.43
N SER A 692 -33.68 -17.73 3.74
CA SER A 692 -32.65 -17.55 4.78
C SER A 692 -31.27 -17.35 4.17
N SER A 693 -30.46 -16.47 4.76
CA SER A 693 -29.01 -16.47 4.52
C SER A 693 -28.20 -16.15 5.76
N PHE A 694 -27.21 -16.98 6.08
CA PHE A 694 -26.43 -16.93 7.31
C PHE A 694 -24.94 -16.75 7.00
N GLY A 695 -24.35 -15.64 7.44
CA GLY A 695 -22.91 -15.39 7.31
C GLY A 695 -22.12 -16.16 8.36
N TYR A 696 -20.94 -16.69 7.99
CA TYR A 696 -20.06 -17.40 8.93
C TYR A 696 -19.47 -16.50 10.04
N SER A 697 -19.65 -15.18 9.93
CA SER A 697 -19.38 -14.18 10.97
C SER A 697 -20.47 -14.07 12.04
N GLY A 698 -21.59 -14.77 11.86
CA GLY A 698 -22.76 -14.73 12.72
C GLY A 698 -23.84 -13.73 12.32
N THR A 699 -23.67 -12.95 11.23
CA THR A 699 -24.75 -12.09 10.71
C THR A 699 -25.76 -12.91 9.91
N ILE A 700 -27.00 -12.96 10.38
CA ILE A 700 -28.07 -13.82 9.85
C ILE A 700 -29.26 -12.98 9.36
N VAL A 701 -29.87 -13.39 8.23
CA VAL A 701 -30.96 -12.67 7.57
C VAL A 701 -32.07 -13.64 7.15
N HIS A 702 -33.33 -13.26 7.36
CA HIS A 702 -34.49 -13.98 6.87
C HIS A 702 -35.49 -13.01 6.25
N ALA A 703 -35.98 -13.33 5.04
CA ALA A 703 -36.93 -12.51 4.29
C ALA A 703 -38.19 -13.31 3.93
N VAL A 704 -39.33 -12.65 3.91
CA VAL A 704 -40.64 -13.17 3.51
C VAL A 704 -41.05 -12.50 2.20
N LEU A 705 -41.44 -13.31 1.23
CA LEU A 705 -41.80 -12.89 -0.12
C LEU A 705 -43.25 -13.26 -0.41
N GLN A 706 -43.90 -12.44 -1.23
CA GLN A 706 -45.24 -12.66 -1.75
C GLN A 706 -45.24 -12.58 -3.27
N SER A 707 -45.98 -13.45 -3.95
CA SER A 707 -46.23 -13.32 -5.40
C SER A 707 -47.63 -13.84 -5.73
N SER A 708 -48.32 -13.20 -6.68
CA SER A 708 -49.60 -13.70 -7.17
C SER A 708 -49.35 -14.67 -8.33
N PRO A 709 -49.81 -15.92 -8.28
CA PRO A 709 -49.58 -16.88 -9.36
C PRO A 709 -50.19 -16.36 -10.66
N HIS A 710 -49.43 -16.48 -11.76
CA HIS A 710 -49.79 -15.96 -13.10
C HIS A 710 -49.89 -14.44 -13.25
N SER A 711 -49.40 -13.62 -12.30
CA SER A 711 -49.49 -12.15 -12.39
C SER A 711 -48.63 -11.53 -13.49
N VAL A 712 -47.65 -12.25 -14.06
CA VAL A 712 -46.72 -11.69 -15.05
C VAL A 712 -46.31 -12.76 -16.07
N ARG A 713 -46.63 -12.56 -17.36
CA ARG A 713 -45.74 -13.04 -18.43
C ARG A 713 -44.42 -12.34 -18.16
N LEU A 714 -43.36 -13.07 -17.75
CA LEU A 714 -42.00 -12.53 -17.59
C LEU A 714 -41.79 -11.46 -18.67
N PRO A 715 -41.41 -10.21 -18.34
CA PRO A 715 -41.48 -9.09 -19.27
C PRO A 715 -40.64 -9.40 -20.53
N THR A 716 -41.30 -9.91 -21.56
CA THR A 716 -40.74 -10.19 -22.90
C THR A 716 -40.96 -9.03 -23.85
N ASP A 717 -41.70 -8.00 -23.44
CA ASP A 717 -42.08 -6.90 -24.33
C ASP A 717 -41.00 -5.81 -24.45
N ARG A 718 -40.00 -5.80 -23.56
CA ARG A 718 -38.80 -4.97 -23.76
C ARG A 718 -37.69 -5.79 -24.41
N PRO A 719 -37.04 -5.26 -25.47
CA PRO A 719 -35.94 -5.94 -26.13
C PRO A 719 -34.80 -6.18 -25.14
N THR A 720 -34.25 -7.39 -25.17
CA THR A 720 -33.08 -7.75 -24.33
C THR A 720 -31.91 -6.86 -24.70
N LEU A 721 -31.22 -6.31 -23.68
CA LEU A 721 -30.02 -5.51 -23.92
C LEU A 721 -28.95 -6.36 -24.60
N ALA A 722 -28.42 -5.87 -25.71
CA ALA A 722 -27.37 -6.54 -26.47
C ALA A 722 -26.04 -5.81 -26.26
N TYR A 723 -25.20 -6.34 -25.37
CA TYR A 723 -23.88 -5.79 -25.09
C TYR A 723 -22.83 -6.23 -26.13
N ARG A 724 -22.04 -5.28 -26.61
CA ARG A 724 -20.88 -5.50 -27.49
C ARG A 724 -19.63 -5.79 -26.65
N ARG A 725 -19.67 -6.93 -25.96
CA ARG A 725 -18.64 -7.31 -24.99
C ARG A 725 -17.27 -7.48 -25.63
N VAL A 726 -16.24 -6.93 -24.98
CA VAL A 726 -14.84 -7.17 -25.29
C VAL A 726 -14.22 -7.99 -24.16
N ARG A 727 -13.35 -8.93 -24.50
CA ARG A 727 -12.65 -9.76 -23.52
C ARG A 727 -11.46 -9.01 -22.92
N TYR A 728 -11.46 -8.88 -21.61
CA TYR A 728 -10.41 -8.34 -20.75
C TYR A 728 -9.85 -9.48 -19.90
N PRO A 729 -8.96 -10.32 -20.48
CA PRO A 729 -8.47 -11.51 -19.81
C PRO A 729 -7.80 -11.13 -18.48
N MET A 730 -7.80 -12.06 -17.53
CA MET A 730 -6.88 -11.99 -16.39
C MET A 730 -5.49 -11.64 -16.93
N PRO A 731 -4.74 -10.74 -16.26
CA PRO A 731 -3.33 -10.54 -16.57
C PRO A 731 -2.58 -11.85 -16.30
N HIS A 732 -2.66 -12.77 -17.26
CA HIS A 732 -2.24 -14.15 -17.09
C HIS A 732 -0.73 -14.22 -17.23
N ARG A 733 -0.16 -15.03 -16.33
CA ARG A 733 0.74 -16.15 -16.65
C ARG A 733 0.59 -16.56 -18.13
N ALA A 734 1.33 -15.92 -19.03
CA ALA A 734 1.52 -16.46 -20.37
C ALA A 734 2.30 -17.78 -20.21
N ALA A 735 1.76 -18.87 -20.76
CA ALA A 735 2.55 -20.06 -21.02
C ALA A 735 3.85 -19.64 -21.68
N ALA A 736 4.98 -19.95 -21.06
CA ALA A 736 6.28 -19.62 -21.62
C ALA A 736 6.38 -20.29 -23.00
N PRO A 737 6.52 -19.52 -24.10
CA PRO A 737 7.19 -20.08 -25.27
C PRO A 737 8.59 -20.49 -24.81
N PRO A 738 9.19 -21.57 -25.35
CA PRO A 738 10.54 -21.97 -24.96
C PRO A 738 11.46 -20.75 -25.06
N GLN A 739 11.89 -20.27 -23.89
CA GLN A 739 12.72 -19.08 -23.80
C GLN A 739 14.04 -19.41 -24.49
N LYS A 740 14.31 -18.72 -25.60
CA LYS A 740 15.69 -18.35 -25.88
C LYS A 740 16.12 -17.41 -24.75
N PRO A 741 17.27 -17.64 -24.12
CA PRO A 741 17.72 -16.82 -23.00
C PRO A 741 17.95 -15.40 -23.51
N ARG A 742 17.32 -14.42 -22.87
CA ARG A 742 17.73 -13.01 -23.01
C ARG A 742 17.96 -12.38 -21.65
N GLU A 743 19.24 -12.11 -21.45
CA GLU A 743 19.86 -11.00 -20.71
C GLU A 743 19.58 -10.91 -19.20
N THR A 744 20.48 -11.56 -18.45
CA THR A 744 21.05 -11.18 -17.15
C THR A 744 20.24 -10.19 -16.30
N GLU A 745 19.62 -10.71 -15.23
CA GLU A 745 19.25 -9.91 -14.05
C GLU A 745 20.49 -9.19 -13.52
N VAL A 746 20.51 -7.87 -13.70
CA VAL A 746 21.57 -7.02 -13.17
C VAL A 746 21.31 -6.74 -11.69
N LEU A 747 22.12 -7.35 -10.83
CA LEU A 747 22.24 -7.00 -9.41
C LEU A 747 23.03 -5.71 -9.27
N PHE A 748 22.50 -4.76 -8.49
CA PHE A 748 23.21 -3.53 -8.12
C PHE A 748 23.80 -3.70 -6.73
N SER A 749 25.12 -3.56 -6.62
CA SER A 749 25.79 -3.40 -5.33
C SER A 749 25.79 -1.93 -4.92
N PHE A 750 25.65 -1.64 -3.63
CA PHE A 750 25.90 -0.31 -3.08
C PHE A 750 27.09 -0.36 -2.12
N ASP A 751 27.88 0.71 -2.13
CA ASP A 751 29.06 0.90 -1.30
C ASP A 751 28.90 2.16 -0.45
N PHE A 752 29.47 2.19 0.75
CA PHE A 752 29.52 3.40 1.56
C PHE A 752 30.72 4.24 1.11
N ALA A 753 30.44 5.40 0.51
CA ALA A 753 31.45 6.38 0.15
C ALA A 753 31.42 7.56 1.12
N TRP A 754 32.58 7.97 1.59
CA TRP A 754 32.74 9.20 2.35
C TRP A 754 32.81 10.37 1.38
N THR A 755 31.80 11.24 1.41
CA THR A 755 31.75 12.45 0.58
C THR A 755 32.10 13.67 1.41
N GLU A 756 32.85 14.61 0.85
CA GLU A 756 33.22 15.85 1.52
C GLU A 756 31.95 16.65 1.87
N ALA A 757 31.86 17.11 3.12
CA ALA A 757 30.72 17.83 3.67
C ALA A 757 31.21 19.13 4.34
N ALA A 758 30.49 20.23 4.14
CA ALA A 758 30.86 21.51 4.77
C ALA A 758 30.42 21.52 6.25
N PRO A 759 31.30 21.84 7.21
CA PRO A 759 30.87 22.02 8.60
C PRO A 759 30.02 23.29 8.71
N VAL A 760 28.92 23.22 9.47
CA VAL A 760 28.25 24.42 10.01
C VAL A 760 28.88 24.65 11.38
N LEU A 761 29.55 25.79 11.55
CA LEU A 761 30.07 26.24 12.84
C LEU A 761 29.00 27.16 13.43
N GLU A 762 28.35 26.74 14.51
CA GLU A 762 27.45 27.62 15.25
C GLU A 762 28.28 28.70 15.98
N GLU A 763 27.92 29.96 15.80
CA GLU A 763 28.68 31.12 16.31
C GLU A 763 28.37 31.52 17.76
N SER A 764 27.58 30.76 18.53
CA SER A 764 27.27 31.14 19.93
C SER A 764 27.63 30.07 20.96
N THR A 765 28.70 30.31 21.73
CA THR A 765 29.11 29.52 22.92
C THR A 765 28.79 30.24 24.22
N GLU A 766 27.74 31.08 24.27
CA GLU A 766 27.37 31.75 25.50
C GLU A 766 26.40 30.88 26.32
N ALA A 767 26.95 30.29 27.40
CA ALA A 767 26.25 29.78 28.59
C ALA A 767 25.80 28.29 28.67
N VAL A 768 26.54 27.33 28.12
CA VAL A 768 26.31 25.88 28.39
C VAL A 768 27.58 25.21 28.92
N GLU A 769 27.51 24.47 30.03
CA GLU A 769 28.64 23.70 30.58
C GLU A 769 28.80 22.37 29.79
N TRP A 770 30.01 22.07 29.31
CA TRP A 770 30.33 20.89 28.49
C TRP A 770 31.14 19.88 29.31
N LEU A 771 30.86 18.57 29.15
CA LEU A 771 31.60 17.50 29.84
C LEU A 771 32.31 16.58 28.83
N LEU A 772 33.63 16.45 28.93
CA LEU A 772 34.43 15.53 28.11
C LEU A 772 34.89 14.32 28.94
N LEU A 773 34.43 13.14 28.54
CA LEU A 773 34.70 11.84 29.17
C LEU A 773 35.75 11.08 28.34
N SER A 774 36.76 10.49 28.97
CA SER A 774 37.75 9.65 28.28
C SER A 774 38.19 8.46 29.11
N MET A 775 38.57 7.38 28.43
CA MET A 775 39.27 6.25 29.03
C MET A 775 40.78 6.45 29.14
N ASP A 776 41.33 7.41 28.42
CA ASP A 776 42.77 7.74 28.49
C ASP A 776 43.08 8.38 29.85
N ARG A 777 44.25 8.05 30.42
CA ARG A 777 44.67 8.55 31.74
C ARG A 777 45.14 10.00 31.71
N GLU A 778 45.61 10.46 30.56
CA GLU A 778 46.06 11.83 30.34
C GLU A 778 45.25 12.41 29.17
N LEU A 779 44.67 13.58 29.40
CA LEU A 779 44.03 14.43 28.41
C LEU A 779 44.69 15.79 28.54
N ASP A 780 45.26 16.35 27.47
CA ASP A 780 45.81 17.70 27.49
C ASP A 780 44.64 18.69 27.71
N PRO A 781 44.50 19.36 28.86
CA PRO A 781 43.34 20.22 29.09
C PRO A 781 43.59 21.54 28.37
N CYS A 782 42.72 21.90 27.41
CA CYS A 782 42.73 23.24 26.85
C CYS A 782 42.35 24.22 27.96
N SER A 783 43.31 25.02 28.46
CA SER A 783 43.10 25.96 29.58
C SER A 783 42.03 27.02 29.29
N ASP A 784 41.71 27.24 28.02
CA ASP A 784 40.86 28.33 27.53
C ASP A 784 39.47 27.85 27.04
N ALA A 785 39.09 26.60 27.30
CA ALA A 785 37.88 26.02 26.75
C ALA A 785 36.73 25.86 27.77
N PRO A 786 35.44 25.92 27.34
CA PRO A 786 34.28 25.92 28.23
C PRO A 786 33.86 24.53 28.77
N TRP A 787 34.77 23.54 28.83
CA TRP A 787 34.46 22.17 29.27
C TRP A 787 35.23 21.69 30.50
N ARG A 788 34.60 20.77 31.24
CA ARG A 788 35.22 19.93 32.28
C ARG A 788 35.64 18.58 31.68
N ALA A 789 36.90 18.20 31.84
CA ALA A 789 37.42 16.90 31.39
C ALA A 789 37.50 15.88 32.54
N VAL A 790 37.09 14.64 32.27
CA VAL A 790 37.18 13.49 33.20
C VAL A 790 37.90 12.33 32.52
N PRO A 791 39.22 12.17 32.75
CA PRO A 791 40.02 11.07 32.21
C PRO A 791 39.86 9.76 33.03
N GLY A 792 40.32 8.65 32.47
CA GLY A 792 40.55 7.40 33.19
C GLY A 792 39.31 6.56 33.53
N LEU A 793 38.22 6.66 32.76
CA LEU A 793 37.00 5.86 32.96
C LEU A 793 37.24 4.37 32.70
N ARG A 794 36.81 3.49 33.61
CA ARG A 794 36.97 2.02 33.47
C ARG A 794 35.66 1.25 33.45
N ASP A 795 34.62 1.76 34.11
CA ASP A 795 33.33 1.09 34.21
C ASP A 795 32.17 2.06 34.52
N LEU A 796 30.99 1.50 34.81
CA LEU A 796 29.79 2.24 35.14
C LEU A 796 29.92 3.08 36.41
N SER A 797 30.69 2.64 37.40
CA SER A 797 30.88 3.41 38.64
C SER A 797 31.68 4.68 38.38
N ASP A 798 32.73 4.58 37.57
CA ASP A 798 33.50 5.74 37.12
C ASP A 798 32.63 6.69 36.27
N ALA A 799 31.76 6.14 35.39
CA ALA A 799 30.84 6.92 34.56
C ALA A 799 29.76 7.66 35.37
N SER A 800 29.10 6.98 36.31
CA SER A 800 28.13 7.60 37.22
C SER A 800 28.78 8.65 38.11
N ALA A 801 30.00 8.42 38.61
CA ALA A 801 30.74 9.41 39.40
C ALA A 801 31.14 10.64 38.57
N ALA A 802 31.51 10.44 37.30
CA ALA A 802 31.83 11.53 36.39
C ALA A 802 30.61 12.41 36.05
N LEU A 803 29.43 11.79 35.94
CA LEU A 803 28.17 12.45 35.60
C LEU A 803 27.37 12.94 36.82
N ALA A 804 27.70 12.50 38.05
CA ALA A 804 27.03 12.93 39.29
C ALA A 804 26.92 14.47 39.45
N PRO A 805 27.97 15.28 39.21
CA PRO A 805 27.87 16.74 39.30
C PRO A 805 26.96 17.35 38.23
N ALA A 806 26.81 16.68 37.09
CA ALA A 806 25.94 17.09 35.99
C ALA A 806 24.44 16.82 36.29
N HIS A 807 24.12 16.06 37.34
CA HIS A 807 22.76 15.97 37.87
C HIS A 807 22.38 17.19 38.73
N GLU A 808 23.37 17.87 39.31
CA GLU A 808 23.16 19.03 40.19
C GLU A 808 23.15 20.36 39.42
N ARG A 809 23.82 20.42 38.26
CA ARG A 809 23.82 21.56 37.33
C ARG A 809 23.48 21.10 35.91
N PRO A 810 22.63 21.82 35.16
CA PRO A 810 22.26 21.43 33.81
C PRO A 810 23.47 21.51 32.85
N VAL A 811 24.01 20.35 32.50
CA VAL A 811 24.98 20.18 31.40
C VAL A 811 24.19 20.05 30.11
N GLY A 812 24.49 20.86 29.10
CA GLY A 812 23.78 20.79 27.82
C GLY A 812 24.42 19.82 26.81
N GLN A 813 25.72 19.51 26.95
CA GLN A 813 26.43 18.57 26.07
C GLN A 813 27.44 17.67 26.82
N VAL A 814 27.42 16.38 26.48
CA VAL A 814 28.36 15.35 26.96
C VAL A 814 29.10 14.74 25.77
N ALA A 815 30.42 14.69 25.85
CA ALA A 815 31.29 14.11 24.84
C ALA A 815 32.04 12.90 25.42
N MET A 816 32.17 11.81 24.66
CA MET A 816 32.97 10.65 25.03
C MET A 816 34.06 10.39 24.00
N LEU A 817 35.33 10.49 24.40
CA LEU A 817 36.48 10.08 23.60
C LEU A 817 36.76 8.59 23.81
N MET A 818 36.59 7.81 22.75
CA MET A 818 36.95 6.39 22.71
C MET A 818 38.48 6.23 22.73
N PRO A 819 39.01 5.21 23.44
CA PRO A 819 40.45 4.97 23.50
C PRO A 819 40.99 4.66 22.11
N SER A 820 42.16 5.20 21.78
CA SER A 820 42.98 4.69 20.69
C SER A 820 43.48 3.30 21.10
N GLY A 821 43.37 2.32 20.21
CA GLY A 821 43.93 0.99 20.47
C GLY A 821 45.43 1.07 20.79
N PRO A 822 46.04 0.02 21.36
CA PRO A 822 47.48 -0.03 21.53
C PRO A 822 48.19 0.30 20.20
N HIS A 823 49.35 0.94 20.27
CA HIS A 823 50.10 1.52 19.13
C HIS A 823 50.40 0.56 17.94
N GLU A 824 50.14 -0.74 18.09
CA GLU A 824 50.13 -1.69 16.99
C GLU A 824 48.68 -1.93 16.56
N ALA A 825 48.42 -1.75 15.26
CA ALA A 825 47.15 -1.94 14.54
C ALA A 825 46.31 -3.15 14.99
N SER A 826 45.74 -3.13 16.20
CA SER A 826 45.07 -4.29 16.73
C SER A 826 43.68 -4.33 16.13
N ALA A 827 43.48 -5.29 15.23
CA ALA A 827 42.16 -5.66 14.76
C ALA A 827 41.26 -6.14 15.91
N GLU A 828 41.77 -6.45 17.11
CA GLU A 828 40.95 -7.00 18.18
C GLU A 828 39.89 -6.00 18.70
N PRO A 829 38.61 -6.38 18.80
CA PRO A 829 37.57 -5.49 19.28
C PRO A 829 37.74 -5.17 20.78
N SER A 830 37.61 -3.89 21.14
CA SER A 830 37.74 -3.45 22.54
C SER A 830 36.43 -3.58 23.31
N MET A 831 36.20 -4.75 23.89
CA MET A 831 35.07 -4.96 24.81
C MET A 831 35.08 -4.03 26.04
N PRO A 832 36.23 -3.69 26.65
CA PRO A 832 36.27 -2.68 27.70
C PRO A 832 35.76 -1.31 27.23
N ALA A 833 36.13 -0.88 26.03
CA ALA A 833 35.64 0.40 25.49
C ALA A 833 34.13 0.37 25.22
N MET A 834 33.62 -0.73 24.66
CA MET A 834 32.19 -0.91 24.45
C MET A 834 31.39 -0.99 25.77
N ARG A 835 31.98 -1.55 26.83
CA ARG A 835 31.38 -1.57 28.18
C ARG A 835 31.24 -0.15 28.75
N VAL A 836 32.29 0.66 28.65
CA VAL A 836 32.25 2.05 29.13
C VAL A 836 31.28 2.88 28.28
N LEU A 837 31.26 2.69 26.96
CA LEU A 837 30.31 3.38 26.08
C LEU A 837 28.86 3.07 26.46
N LEU A 838 28.53 1.78 26.68
CA LEU A 838 27.21 1.38 27.15
C LEU A 838 26.85 2.04 28.48
N ALA A 839 27.79 2.05 29.43
CA ALA A 839 27.59 2.64 30.74
C ALA A 839 27.33 4.16 30.67
N VAL A 840 28.16 4.90 29.93
CA VAL A 840 28.01 6.35 29.75
C VAL A 840 26.68 6.69 29.08
N VAL A 841 26.32 5.98 28.01
CA VAL A 841 25.04 6.18 27.30
C VAL A 841 23.86 5.91 28.24
N GLN A 842 23.91 4.86 29.05
CA GLN A 842 22.87 4.56 30.04
C GLN A 842 22.71 5.65 31.10
N GLU A 843 23.80 6.26 31.55
CA GLU A 843 23.75 7.37 32.50
C GLU A 843 23.19 8.64 31.85
N VAL A 844 23.62 8.97 30.63
CA VAL A 844 23.07 10.11 29.86
C VAL A 844 21.56 9.96 29.67
N ILE A 845 21.07 8.76 29.33
CA ILE A 845 19.62 8.47 29.19
C ILE A 845 18.83 8.71 30.49
N LYS A 846 19.46 8.64 31.65
CA LYS A 846 18.81 8.87 32.96
C LYS A 846 18.70 10.35 33.32
N MET A 847 19.49 11.23 32.70
CA MET A 847 19.52 12.66 33.00
C MET A 847 18.25 13.39 32.53
N LYS A 848 17.83 14.43 33.26
CA LYS A 848 16.66 15.28 32.93
C LYS A 848 16.96 16.77 33.20
N PRO A 849 16.94 17.65 32.19
CA PRO A 849 16.81 17.34 30.76
C PRO A 849 18.01 16.50 30.26
N MET A 850 17.78 15.67 29.25
CA MET A 850 18.84 14.82 28.69
C MET A 850 19.79 15.67 27.83
N PRO A 851 21.12 15.63 28.05
CA PRO A 851 22.07 16.40 27.27
C PRO A 851 22.25 15.85 25.86
N SER A 852 22.77 16.68 24.95
CA SER A 852 23.28 16.18 23.66
C SER A 852 24.51 15.31 23.90
N PHE A 853 24.66 14.22 23.16
CA PHE A 853 25.78 13.29 23.29
C PHE A 853 26.60 13.18 22.00
N VAL A 854 27.93 13.29 22.11
CA VAL A 854 28.87 13.09 21.00
C VAL A 854 29.91 12.03 21.35
N CYS A 855 30.01 10.98 20.55
CA CYS A 855 31.09 9.99 20.64
C CYS A 855 32.21 10.32 19.66
N LEU A 856 33.44 10.36 20.13
CA LEU A 856 34.62 10.65 19.35
C LEU A 856 35.47 9.39 19.21
N THR A 857 35.77 9.02 17.98
CA THR A 857 36.63 7.88 17.60
C THR A 857 37.89 8.38 16.88
N ARG A 858 38.95 7.55 16.88
CA ARG A 858 40.26 7.89 16.30
C ARG A 858 40.71 6.78 15.35
N GLY A 859 40.69 7.02 14.05
CA GLY A 859 41.15 6.10 13.02
C GLY A 859 40.25 4.87 12.90
N SER A 860 38.95 5.04 13.13
CA SER A 860 37.94 3.98 13.02
C SER A 860 37.28 3.93 11.64
N GLN A 861 37.42 4.98 10.82
CA GLN A 861 36.87 5.09 9.48
C GLN A 861 37.93 5.45 8.43
N VAL A 862 37.79 4.92 7.21
CA VAL A 862 38.65 5.27 6.06
C VAL A 862 37.89 6.17 5.09
N VAL A 863 38.16 7.47 5.12
CA VAL A 863 37.45 8.45 4.27
C VAL A 863 37.89 8.44 2.80
N ARG A 864 39.15 8.11 2.48
CA ARG A 864 39.64 8.01 1.09
C ARG A 864 40.50 6.77 0.84
N ALA A 865 40.43 6.24 -0.39
CA ALA A 865 41.25 5.09 -0.80
C ALA A 865 42.76 5.41 -0.81
N GLN A 866 43.15 6.65 -1.11
CA GLN A 866 44.55 7.09 -1.10
C GLN A 866 45.11 7.28 0.32
N GLU A 867 44.24 7.40 1.32
CA GLU A 867 44.60 7.45 2.75
C GLU A 867 44.70 6.04 3.39
N GLN A 868 44.56 4.97 2.58
CA GLN A 868 44.67 3.57 3.04
C GLN A 868 46.07 3.17 3.51
N GLN A 869 47.11 3.95 3.18
CA GLN A 869 48.47 3.64 3.59
C GLN A 869 48.72 4.11 5.04
N GLY A 870 48.52 3.20 5.99
CA GLY A 870 48.94 3.37 7.39
C GLY A 870 47.79 3.26 8.39
N VAL A 871 47.72 2.08 9.02
CA VAL A 871 47.12 1.73 10.32
C VAL A 871 45.82 2.44 10.72
N MET A 872 44.69 1.74 10.56
CA MET A 872 43.41 2.02 11.22
C MET A 872 43.51 1.74 12.73
N ALA A 873 44.19 2.63 13.47
CA ALA A 873 44.47 2.48 14.91
C ALA A 873 43.19 2.38 15.79
N GLY A 874 42.04 2.80 15.26
CA GLY A 874 40.72 2.74 15.91
C GLY A 874 39.83 1.60 15.48
N ALA A 875 40.31 0.63 14.70
CA ALA A 875 39.49 -0.50 14.24
C ALA A 875 38.85 -1.26 15.42
N ALA A 876 39.56 -1.33 16.55
CA ALA A 876 39.10 -1.93 17.80
C ALA A 876 37.80 -1.33 18.35
N VAL A 877 37.50 -0.06 18.04
CA VAL A 877 36.28 0.65 18.51
C VAL A 877 35.26 0.89 17.40
N GLY A 878 35.45 0.29 16.22
CA GLY A 878 34.55 0.42 15.06
C GLY A 878 33.10 -0.03 15.32
N GLY A 879 32.87 -0.79 16.38
CA GLY A 879 31.52 -1.15 16.83
C GLY A 879 30.69 0.02 17.39
N ALA A 880 31.34 1.10 17.84
CA ALA A 880 30.64 2.27 18.39
C ALA A 880 29.68 2.94 17.38
N TRP A 881 30.00 2.85 16.09
CA TRP A 881 29.19 3.40 14.99
C TRP A 881 27.82 2.71 14.89
N GLY A 882 27.81 1.39 14.72
CA GLY A 882 26.56 0.61 14.71
C GLY A 882 25.81 0.66 16.04
N PHE A 883 26.52 0.78 17.16
CA PHE A 883 25.91 0.95 18.49
C PHE A 883 25.07 2.24 18.53
N LEU A 884 25.66 3.38 18.19
CA LEU A 884 24.99 4.68 18.28
C LEU A 884 23.89 4.89 17.25
N ARG A 885 23.98 4.26 16.07
CA ARG A 885 22.87 4.21 15.11
C ARG A 885 21.61 3.59 15.71
N CYS A 886 21.74 2.52 16.50
CA CYS A 886 20.61 1.92 17.21
C CYS A 886 20.10 2.82 18.36
N VAL A 887 21.00 3.45 19.12
CA VAL A 887 20.63 4.39 20.20
C VAL A 887 19.86 5.60 19.65
N GLN A 888 20.26 6.12 18.50
CA GLN A 888 19.55 7.21 17.80
C GLN A 888 18.10 6.86 17.48
N LEU A 889 17.82 5.61 17.09
CA LEU A 889 16.46 5.14 16.83
C LEU A 889 15.64 4.95 18.12
N GLU A 890 16.29 4.57 19.21
CA GLU A 890 15.63 4.44 20.53
C GLU A 890 15.31 5.81 21.17
N HIS A 891 16.02 6.87 20.77
CA HIS A 891 15.93 8.20 21.39
C HIS A 891 15.86 9.32 20.34
N VAL A 892 14.84 9.30 19.47
CA VAL A 892 14.68 10.20 18.31
C VAL A 892 14.59 11.70 18.63
N ASN A 893 14.14 12.04 19.84
CA ASN A 893 13.97 13.43 20.30
C ASN A 893 15.25 14.02 20.91
N ALA A 894 16.38 13.32 20.80
CA ALA A 894 17.65 13.70 21.42
C ALA A 894 18.80 13.69 20.42
N THR A 895 19.77 14.57 20.66
CA THR A 895 20.93 14.71 19.79
C THR A 895 21.99 13.69 20.17
N TRP A 896 22.15 12.66 19.33
CA TRP A 896 23.23 11.68 19.42
C TRP A 896 24.09 11.76 18.16
N ALA A 897 25.39 11.98 18.31
CA ALA A 897 26.33 12.05 17.20
C ALA A 897 27.56 11.17 17.43
N ILE A 898 28.19 10.73 16.34
CA ILE A 898 29.51 10.07 16.37
C ILE A 898 30.43 10.70 15.32
N ARG A 899 31.70 10.89 15.69
CA ARG A 899 32.70 11.50 14.82
C ARG A 899 34.04 10.75 14.84
N ASP A 900 34.73 10.66 13.71
CA ASP A 900 36.09 10.06 13.61
C ASP A 900 37.16 11.10 13.27
N SER A 901 38.33 10.95 13.86
CA SER A 901 39.56 11.69 13.52
C SER A 901 40.59 10.74 12.93
N PRO A 902 41.40 11.13 11.93
CA PRO A 902 42.37 10.22 11.31
C PRO A 902 43.60 10.00 12.21
N GLU A 903 43.88 10.94 13.12
CA GLU A 903 45.03 10.94 14.04
C GLU A 903 44.60 11.25 15.48
N ALA A 904 45.54 11.15 16.43
CA ALA A 904 45.30 11.54 17.82
C ALA A 904 44.90 13.03 17.88
N LEU A 905 43.78 13.31 18.55
CA LEU A 905 43.23 14.65 18.63
C LEU A 905 43.99 15.51 19.64
N THR A 906 44.40 16.70 19.22
CA THR A 906 44.67 17.79 20.16
C THR A 906 43.36 18.31 20.74
N SER A 907 43.41 18.93 21.92
CA SER A 907 42.23 19.46 22.63
C SER A 907 41.48 20.52 21.81
N LYS A 908 42.19 21.24 20.95
CA LYS A 908 41.66 22.23 20.00
C LYS A 908 41.00 21.60 18.78
N GLU A 909 41.37 20.38 18.41
CA GLU A 909 40.70 19.62 17.36
C GLU A 909 39.46 18.91 17.92
N ALA A 910 39.57 18.33 19.12
CA ALA A 910 38.42 17.81 19.85
C ALA A 910 37.34 18.90 20.03
N ALA A 911 37.73 20.12 20.41
CA ALA A 911 36.87 21.30 20.43
C ALA A 911 36.08 21.52 19.12
N LYS A 912 36.78 21.52 17.99
CA LYS A 912 36.18 21.70 16.66
C LYS A 912 35.26 20.53 16.30
N MET A 913 35.66 19.32 16.67
CA MET A 913 34.86 18.11 16.53
C MET A 913 33.68 18.05 17.50
N LEU A 914 33.54 18.99 18.43
CA LEU A 914 32.40 19.06 19.32
C LEU A 914 31.46 20.18 18.88
N LEU A 915 32.02 21.32 18.48
CA LEU A 915 31.30 22.55 18.10
C LEU A 915 30.82 22.61 16.64
N GLY A 916 31.45 21.88 15.71
CA GLY A 916 31.15 22.01 14.27
C GLY A 916 30.70 20.70 13.63
N ALA A 917 29.40 20.56 13.32
CA ALA A 917 28.90 19.51 12.43
C ALA A 917 27.46 19.78 11.98
N ALA A 918 27.20 19.65 10.68
CA ALA A 918 25.86 19.71 10.09
C ALA A 918 25.10 18.37 10.20
N GLU A 919 25.80 17.27 10.48
CA GLU A 919 25.27 15.90 10.40
C GLU A 919 25.66 15.05 11.61
N ARG A 920 24.85 14.02 11.90
CA ARG A 920 25.01 13.13 13.07
C ARG A 920 26.22 12.20 13.00
N GLU A 921 26.77 12.00 11.80
CA GLU A 921 27.89 11.11 11.54
C GLU A 921 28.90 11.78 10.61
N MET A 922 30.12 12.01 11.10
CA MET A 922 31.14 12.70 10.33
C MET A 922 32.54 12.14 10.61
N ALA A 923 33.45 12.26 9.65
CA ALA A 923 34.86 11.91 9.82
C ALA A 923 35.74 13.03 9.26
N LEU A 924 36.82 13.35 9.96
CA LEU A 924 37.83 14.29 9.48
C LEU A 924 38.84 13.52 8.61
N GLY A 925 39.16 14.03 7.42
CA GLY A 925 40.24 13.48 6.60
C GLY A 925 41.60 14.07 6.98
N ARG A 926 42.69 13.44 6.56
CA ARG A 926 44.06 13.93 6.83
C ARG A 926 44.33 15.32 6.22
N SER A 927 43.55 15.71 5.21
CA SER A 927 43.61 17.05 4.60
C SER A 927 42.94 18.15 5.45
N GLY A 928 42.30 17.80 6.57
CA GLY A 928 41.49 18.72 7.38
C GLY A 928 40.07 18.97 6.85
N SER A 929 39.68 18.30 5.76
CA SER A 929 38.30 18.33 5.24
C SER A 929 37.38 17.40 6.02
N TRP A 930 36.12 17.81 6.17
CA TRP A 930 35.08 16.99 6.77
C TRP A 930 34.40 16.08 5.75
N TYR A 931 34.05 14.87 6.15
CA TYR A 931 33.36 13.88 5.34
C TYR A 931 32.16 13.32 6.07
N ALA A 932 31.11 13.00 5.34
CA ALA A 932 29.96 12.26 5.85
C ALA A 932 29.73 10.99 5.00
N PRO A 933 29.24 9.90 5.60
CA PRO A 933 28.99 8.67 4.87
C PRO A 933 27.78 8.84 3.95
N ARG A 934 27.91 8.37 2.71
CA ARG A 934 26.84 8.33 1.71
C ARG A 934 26.78 6.94 1.09
N LEU A 935 25.57 6.53 0.74
CA LEU A 935 25.37 5.28 0.05
C LEU A 935 25.45 5.53 -1.45
N VAL A 936 26.42 4.91 -2.11
CA VAL A 936 26.70 5.12 -3.54
C VAL A 936 26.45 3.83 -4.30
N ARG A 937 25.75 3.94 -5.41
CA ARG A 937 25.49 2.81 -6.31
C ARG A 937 26.78 2.43 -7.04
N LYS A 938 27.20 1.17 -6.91
CA LYS A 938 28.20 0.57 -7.79
C LYS A 938 27.48 -0.10 -8.95
N GLY A 939 28.13 -0.10 -10.13
CA GLY A 939 27.58 -0.66 -11.36
C GLY A 939 27.13 -2.13 -11.22
N ALA A 940 26.44 -2.62 -12.25
CA ALA A 940 26.03 -4.01 -12.41
C ALA A 940 27.15 -4.98 -11.97
N ILE A 941 26.86 -5.89 -11.02
CA ILE A 941 27.74 -7.03 -10.81
C ILE A 941 27.62 -7.87 -12.08
N GLY A 942 28.65 -7.84 -12.93
CA GLY A 942 28.69 -8.66 -14.13
C GLY A 942 28.57 -10.13 -13.74
N ALA A 943 27.75 -10.88 -14.47
CA ALA A 943 27.64 -12.32 -14.28
C ALA A 943 29.05 -12.92 -14.31
N LEU A 944 29.42 -13.65 -13.24
CA LEU A 944 30.58 -14.53 -13.25
C LEU A 944 30.53 -15.35 -14.54
N SER A 945 31.64 -15.39 -15.29
CA SER A 945 31.79 -16.41 -16.32
C SER A 945 31.63 -17.77 -15.62
N ALA A 946 30.73 -18.60 -16.12
CA ALA A 946 30.41 -19.92 -15.58
C ALA A 946 31.62 -20.89 -15.48
N ASP A 947 32.81 -20.47 -15.92
CA ASP A 947 34.05 -21.25 -15.96
C ASP A 947 34.97 -21.11 -14.73
N ALA A 948 34.64 -20.29 -13.72
CA ALA A 948 35.43 -20.23 -12.48
C ALA A 948 35.14 -21.44 -11.56
N ARG A 949 35.57 -22.64 -11.96
CA ARG A 949 35.44 -23.87 -11.14
C ARG A 949 36.10 -23.63 -9.77
N LEU A 950 35.33 -23.77 -8.68
CA LEU A 950 35.77 -23.51 -7.30
C LEU A 950 36.75 -24.56 -6.72
N GLY A 951 37.18 -25.54 -7.51
CA GLY A 951 38.08 -26.62 -7.09
C GLY A 951 39.46 -26.14 -6.63
N GLY A 952 40.06 -26.85 -5.68
CA GLY A 952 41.46 -26.62 -5.25
C GLY A 952 41.68 -25.71 -4.02
N ALA A 953 40.62 -25.29 -3.33
CA ALA A 953 40.70 -24.58 -2.05
C ALA A 953 39.82 -25.24 -0.97
N ALA A 954 40.24 -25.21 0.29
CA ALA A 954 39.37 -25.55 1.42
C ALA A 954 38.43 -24.39 1.77
N ASN A 955 37.15 -24.71 1.98
CA ASN A 955 36.12 -23.73 2.31
C ASN A 955 35.78 -23.85 3.80
N LEU A 956 36.41 -23.03 4.64
CA LEU A 956 36.16 -22.96 6.07
C LEU A 956 34.93 -22.10 6.35
N ILE A 957 33.90 -22.70 6.94
CA ILE A 957 32.64 -22.04 7.28
C ILE A 957 32.44 -22.09 8.79
N THR A 958 32.50 -20.93 9.44
CA THR A 958 32.24 -20.79 10.89
C THR A 958 30.76 -20.54 11.12
N GLY A 959 30.21 -21.09 12.20
CA GLY A 959 28.75 -21.25 12.31
C GLY A 959 28.22 -22.25 11.28
N GLY A 960 29.08 -23.14 10.76
CA GLY A 960 28.82 -23.99 9.60
C GLY A 960 27.69 -25.02 9.78
N LEU A 961 27.33 -25.34 11.02
CA LEU A 961 26.18 -26.19 11.35
C LEU A 961 24.90 -25.39 11.69
N GLY A 962 24.96 -24.06 11.61
CA GLY A 962 23.80 -23.17 11.72
C GLY A 962 23.08 -23.01 10.39
N GLY A 963 21.87 -22.44 10.43
CA GLY A 963 21.00 -22.35 9.26
C GLY A 963 21.61 -21.63 8.04
N LEU A 964 22.38 -20.55 8.23
CA LEU A 964 23.07 -19.87 7.12
C LEU A 964 24.33 -20.63 6.68
N GLY A 965 25.16 -21.07 7.63
CA GLY A 965 26.42 -21.75 7.35
C GLY A 965 26.25 -23.05 6.54
N LEU A 966 25.22 -23.84 6.84
CA LEU A 966 25.00 -25.09 6.11
C LEU A 966 24.43 -24.85 4.70
N ARG A 967 23.62 -23.80 4.52
CA ARG A 967 23.15 -23.36 3.20
C ARG A 967 24.29 -22.82 2.35
N ALA A 968 25.21 -22.05 2.94
CA ALA A 968 26.44 -21.63 2.29
C ALA A 968 27.26 -22.84 1.82
N ALA A 969 27.40 -23.85 2.68
CA ALA A 969 28.12 -25.08 2.34
C ALA A 969 27.52 -25.80 1.12
N VAL A 970 26.19 -25.97 1.11
CA VAL A 970 25.46 -26.61 0.00
C VAL A 970 25.61 -25.80 -1.30
N ALA A 971 25.49 -24.47 -1.23
CA ALA A 971 25.67 -23.60 -2.39
C ALA A 971 27.10 -23.70 -2.97
N LEU A 972 28.12 -23.78 -2.11
CA LEU A 972 29.52 -23.95 -2.54
C LEU A 972 29.75 -25.33 -3.18
N ALA A 973 29.20 -26.39 -2.60
CA ALA A 973 29.31 -27.74 -3.17
C ALA A 973 28.64 -27.85 -4.54
N ALA A 974 27.47 -27.21 -4.72
CA ALA A 974 26.78 -27.14 -6.00
C ALA A 974 27.60 -26.42 -7.10
N GLN A 975 28.51 -25.53 -6.71
CA GLN A 975 29.44 -24.83 -7.60
C GLN A 975 30.80 -25.55 -7.74
N GLY A 976 30.90 -26.80 -7.31
CA GLY A 976 32.08 -27.65 -7.47
C GLY A 976 33.13 -27.52 -6.37
N ALA A 977 32.79 -27.01 -5.18
CA ALA A 977 33.69 -27.07 -4.03
C ALA A 977 33.90 -28.53 -3.60
N SER A 978 35.15 -29.01 -3.70
CA SER A 978 35.50 -30.40 -3.39
C SER A 978 35.78 -30.66 -1.91
N HIS A 979 36.03 -29.61 -1.12
CA HIS A 979 36.40 -29.70 0.30
C HIS A 979 35.77 -28.58 1.13
N VAL A 980 34.98 -28.96 2.15
CA VAL A 980 34.26 -28.05 3.05
C VAL A 980 34.58 -28.38 4.50
N VAL A 981 34.96 -27.37 5.27
CA VAL A 981 35.26 -27.48 6.71
C VAL A 981 34.21 -26.69 7.48
N LEU A 982 33.38 -27.37 8.27
CA LEU A 982 32.31 -26.77 9.06
C LEU A 982 32.74 -26.67 10.53
N ALA A 983 32.85 -25.45 11.04
CA ALA A 983 33.17 -25.18 12.44
C ALA A 983 31.94 -24.67 13.19
N SER A 984 31.62 -25.30 14.32
CA SER A 984 30.60 -24.82 15.26
C SER A 984 30.98 -25.19 16.70
N ARG A 985 30.48 -24.46 17.71
CA ARG A 985 30.84 -24.70 19.12
C ARG A 985 30.61 -26.15 19.58
N SER A 986 29.53 -26.78 19.12
CA SER A 986 29.15 -28.14 19.51
C SER A 986 29.73 -29.24 18.62
N GLY A 987 30.19 -28.90 17.41
CA GLY A 987 30.52 -29.88 16.35
C GLY A 987 29.32 -30.75 15.91
N ARG A 988 28.09 -30.40 16.32
CA ARG A 988 26.85 -31.15 16.04
C ARG A 988 25.73 -30.20 15.64
N VAL A 989 24.86 -30.64 14.75
CA VAL A 989 23.59 -29.93 14.45
C VAL A 989 22.71 -29.95 15.69
N ALA A 990 22.02 -28.85 15.98
CA ALA A 990 21.13 -28.74 17.14
C ALA A 990 19.88 -29.60 16.96
N ARG A 991 19.48 -30.37 17.99
CA ARG A 991 18.30 -31.25 17.95
C ARG A 991 17.01 -30.42 17.79
N GLY A 992 16.19 -30.76 16.79
CA GLY A 992 14.79 -30.30 16.70
C GLY A 992 14.47 -29.20 15.67
N GLY A 993 15.19 -29.05 14.55
CA GLY A 993 14.87 -27.96 13.60
C GLY A 993 15.21 -28.17 12.13
N GLN A 994 14.28 -27.77 11.25
CA GLN A 994 14.49 -27.28 9.87
C GLN A 994 15.18 -28.21 8.85
N GLY A 995 15.32 -29.51 9.13
CA GLY A 995 15.93 -30.48 8.20
C GLY A 995 17.43 -30.25 7.94
N LEU A 996 18.15 -29.65 8.89
CA LEU A 996 19.58 -29.37 8.75
C LEU A 996 20.44 -30.65 8.76
N GLU A 997 20.05 -31.69 9.51
CA GLU A 997 20.73 -33.00 9.44
C GLU A 997 20.66 -33.62 8.04
N ALA A 998 19.50 -33.52 7.37
CA ALA A 998 19.33 -34.00 6.01
C ALA A 998 20.21 -33.22 5.01
N GLN A 999 20.39 -31.91 5.22
CA GLN A 999 21.29 -31.09 4.41
C GLN A 999 22.76 -31.45 4.63
N LEU A 1000 23.19 -31.72 5.86
CA LEU A 1000 24.54 -32.17 6.15
C LEU A 1000 24.82 -33.55 5.51
N GLN A 1001 23.83 -34.44 5.53
CA GLN A 1001 23.89 -35.74 4.85
C GLN A 1001 24.02 -35.56 3.33
N SER A 1002 23.22 -34.67 2.73
CA SER A 1002 23.28 -34.32 1.31
C SER A 1002 24.63 -33.70 0.94
N LEU A 1003 25.17 -32.80 1.77
CA LEU A 1003 26.48 -32.19 1.50
C LEU A 1003 27.60 -33.26 1.41
N ARG A 1004 27.57 -34.24 2.32
CA ARG A 1004 28.55 -35.35 2.35
C ARG A 1004 28.50 -36.25 1.10
N SER A 1005 27.39 -36.27 0.35
CA SER A 1005 27.33 -37.02 -0.91
C SER A 1005 27.94 -36.26 -2.09
N HIS A 1006 28.26 -34.97 -1.95
CA HIS A 1006 28.74 -34.12 -3.04
C HIS A 1006 30.21 -33.71 -2.88
N CYS A 1007 30.75 -33.64 -1.66
CA CYS A 1007 32.14 -33.24 -1.41
C CYS A 1007 32.70 -33.80 -0.09
N VAL A 1008 34.00 -33.63 0.13
CA VAL A 1008 34.63 -33.97 1.42
C VAL A 1008 34.20 -32.94 2.46
N VAL A 1009 33.54 -33.41 3.53
CA VAL A 1009 33.04 -32.56 4.63
C VAL A 1009 33.72 -32.93 5.95
N GLU A 1010 34.46 -32.00 6.52
CA GLU A 1010 35.02 -32.11 7.86
C GLU A 1010 34.23 -31.24 8.84
N VAL A 1011 33.95 -31.76 10.03
CA VAL A 1011 33.17 -31.05 11.06
C VAL A 1011 34.00 -30.96 12.32
N TYR A 1012 34.21 -29.73 12.81
CA TYR A 1012 34.99 -29.44 14.00
C TYR A 1012 34.15 -28.75 15.07
N ALA A 1013 34.29 -29.24 16.31
CA ALA A 1013 33.85 -28.50 17.49
C ALA A 1013 34.88 -27.39 17.77
N CYS A 1014 34.48 -26.14 17.59
CA CYS A 1014 35.34 -24.97 17.76
C CYS A 1014 34.51 -23.74 18.11
N ASP A 1015 34.85 -23.08 19.22
CA ASP A 1015 34.46 -21.70 19.49
C ASP A 1015 35.44 -20.74 18.83
N VAL A 1016 35.00 -20.15 17.72
CA VAL A 1016 35.81 -19.22 16.94
C VAL A 1016 36.14 -17.93 17.70
N GLY A 1017 35.42 -17.62 18.79
CA GLY A 1017 35.76 -16.52 19.68
C GLY A 1017 36.98 -16.80 20.57
N ARG A 1018 37.54 -18.02 20.53
CA ARG A 1018 38.71 -18.44 21.31
C ARG A 1018 39.94 -18.63 20.40
N GLN A 1019 41.05 -17.99 20.79
CA GLN A 1019 42.28 -17.92 19.98
C GLN A 1019 42.97 -19.29 19.83
N ASP A 1020 43.05 -20.05 20.93
CA ASP A 1020 43.60 -21.40 21.00
C ASP A 1020 42.83 -22.37 20.08
N GLU A 1021 41.50 -22.38 20.17
CA GLU A 1021 40.66 -23.26 19.35
C GLU A 1021 40.68 -22.90 17.87
N SER A 1022 40.65 -21.61 17.53
CA SER A 1022 40.71 -21.15 16.13
C SER A 1022 42.05 -21.46 15.47
N THR A 1023 43.16 -21.33 16.22
CA THR A 1023 44.50 -21.68 15.74
C THR A 1023 44.61 -23.19 15.50
N ALA A 1024 44.05 -24.01 16.39
CA ALA A 1024 43.99 -25.46 16.22
C ALA A 1024 43.14 -25.84 14.99
N LEU A 1025 41.96 -25.25 14.82
CA LEU A 1025 41.08 -25.46 13.66
C LEU A 1025 41.80 -25.18 12.34
N LEU A 1026 42.52 -24.06 12.25
CA LEU A 1026 43.24 -23.70 11.02
C LEU A 1026 44.43 -24.62 10.76
N SER A 1027 45.16 -25.03 11.80
CA SER A 1027 46.27 -25.99 11.65
C SER A 1027 45.78 -27.34 11.10
N HIS A 1028 44.63 -27.82 11.57
CA HIS A 1028 44.00 -29.04 11.04
C HIS A 1028 43.48 -28.85 9.62
N SER A 1029 42.79 -27.75 9.35
CA SER A 1029 42.29 -27.43 8.01
C SER A 1029 43.44 -27.37 7.00
N GLN A 1030 44.59 -26.78 7.35
CA GLN A 1030 45.77 -26.74 6.49
C GLN A 1030 46.41 -28.12 6.24
N ALA A 1031 46.41 -29.00 7.24
CA ALA A 1031 46.94 -30.35 7.09
C ALA A 1031 46.07 -31.22 6.18
N SER A 1032 44.75 -30.97 6.15
CA SER A 1032 43.77 -31.72 5.36
C SER A 1032 43.47 -31.14 3.97
N ALA A 1033 43.93 -29.91 3.66
CA ALA A 1033 43.47 -29.12 2.52
C ALA A 1033 44.48 -28.92 1.37
N PRO A 1034 44.01 -28.62 0.14
CA PRO A 1034 44.84 -28.12 -0.96
C PRO A 1034 45.40 -26.70 -0.71
N ARG A 1035 46.33 -26.24 -1.58
CA ARG A 1035 47.22 -25.07 -1.43
C ARG A 1035 46.62 -23.70 -1.03
N SER A 1036 45.30 -23.51 -1.02
CA SER A 1036 44.65 -22.21 -0.73
C SER A 1036 43.39 -22.34 0.16
N LEU A 1037 43.05 -21.30 0.93
CA LEU A 1037 41.95 -21.27 1.90
C LEU A 1037 40.88 -20.23 1.51
N ARG A 1038 39.61 -20.52 1.78
CA ARG A 1038 38.49 -19.54 1.77
C ARG A 1038 37.79 -19.55 3.13
N VAL A 1039 37.60 -18.38 3.72
CA VAL A 1039 36.92 -18.20 5.01
C VAL A 1039 35.55 -17.58 4.77
N ILE A 1040 34.51 -18.23 5.28
CA ILE A 1040 33.13 -17.75 5.26
C ILE A 1040 32.63 -17.72 6.71
N HIS A 1041 32.55 -16.52 7.29
CA HIS A 1041 32.21 -16.32 8.70
C HIS A 1041 30.72 -16.04 8.89
N THR A 1042 29.96 -17.05 9.33
CA THR A 1042 28.51 -16.97 9.59
C THR A 1042 28.15 -17.06 11.07
N ALA A 1043 29.13 -17.17 11.96
CA ALA A 1043 28.90 -17.31 13.40
C ALA A 1043 28.27 -16.04 14.01
N GLY A 1044 27.21 -16.23 14.79
CA GLY A 1044 26.50 -15.16 15.48
C GLY A 1044 25.37 -15.70 16.36
N VAL A 1045 24.95 -14.88 17.32
CA VAL A 1045 23.79 -15.10 18.20
C VAL A 1045 23.05 -13.78 18.37
N LEU A 1046 21.75 -13.83 18.72
CA LEU A 1046 20.97 -12.64 19.09
C LEU A 1046 20.76 -12.61 20.61
N GLN A 1047 20.80 -11.41 21.18
CA GLN A 1047 20.34 -11.10 22.54
C GLN A 1047 19.79 -9.68 22.57
N ASP A 1048 18.61 -9.51 21.97
CA ASP A 1048 17.97 -8.21 21.79
C ASP A 1048 17.54 -7.62 23.15
N GLY A 1049 17.58 -6.29 23.25
CA GLY A 1049 17.20 -5.54 24.43
C GLY A 1049 17.47 -4.04 24.25
N LEU A 1050 16.60 -3.20 24.80
CA LEU A 1050 16.75 -1.75 24.76
C LEU A 1050 18.03 -1.31 25.47
N THR A 1051 18.72 -0.30 24.93
CA THR A 1051 20.01 0.19 25.44
C THR A 1051 19.96 0.53 26.93
N ARG A 1052 18.85 1.09 27.40
CA ARG A 1052 18.62 1.43 28.81
C ARG A 1052 18.74 0.24 29.78
N LYS A 1053 18.41 -0.99 29.34
CA LYS A 1053 18.41 -2.21 30.17
C LYS A 1053 19.46 -3.24 29.70
N MET A 1054 20.19 -2.94 28.62
CA MET A 1054 21.20 -3.84 28.08
C MET A 1054 22.33 -4.07 29.08
N THR A 1055 22.63 -5.33 29.35
CA THR A 1055 23.74 -5.72 30.22
C THR A 1055 25.03 -5.88 29.43
N TYR A 1056 26.18 -5.73 30.09
CA TYR A 1056 27.47 -6.07 29.49
C TYR A 1056 27.53 -7.55 29.03
N GLY A 1057 26.88 -8.46 29.76
CA GLY A 1057 26.79 -9.87 29.39
C GLY A 1057 26.08 -10.08 28.04
N GLN A 1058 24.96 -9.40 27.81
CA GLN A 1058 24.23 -9.44 26.54
C GLN A 1058 25.05 -8.84 25.39
N LEU A 1059 25.79 -7.76 25.65
CA LEU A 1059 26.69 -7.16 24.67
C LEU A 1059 27.83 -8.13 24.29
N ALA A 1060 28.53 -8.68 25.28
CA ALA A 1060 29.65 -9.62 25.09
C ALA A 1060 29.22 -10.92 24.41
N ALA A 1061 28.04 -11.46 24.74
CA ALA A 1061 27.51 -12.68 24.15
C ALA A 1061 27.32 -12.58 22.63
N VAL A 1062 26.89 -11.42 22.13
CA VAL A 1062 26.72 -11.16 20.69
C VAL A 1062 28.06 -10.82 20.03
N PHE A 1063 28.91 -10.04 20.70
CA PHE A 1063 30.22 -9.62 20.19
C PHE A 1063 31.19 -10.80 20.01
N GLY A 1064 31.20 -11.77 20.94
CA GLY A 1064 32.15 -12.88 20.98
C GLY A 1064 32.20 -13.72 19.68
N PRO A 1065 31.16 -14.51 19.36
CA PRO A 1065 31.19 -15.38 18.18
C PRO A 1065 31.25 -14.60 16.86
N LYS A 1066 30.78 -13.34 16.86
CA LYS A 1066 30.63 -12.53 15.65
C LYS A 1066 31.85 -11.66 15.37
N ALA A 1067 32.11 -10.68 16.22
CA ALA A 1067 33.20 -9.72 16.06
C ALA A 1067 34.55 -10.27 16.50
N GLN A 1068 34.67 -10.78 17.74
CA GLN A 1068 35.93 -11.36 18.24
C GLN A 1068 36.33 -12.55 17.36
N GLY A 1069 35.39 -13.42 17.00
CA GLY A 1069 35.67 -14.55 16.11
C GLY A 1069 36.22 -14.14 14.75
N ALA A 1070 35.66 -13.09 14.13
CA ALA A 1070 36.20 -12.58 12.87
C ALA A 1070 37.60 -11.96 13.03
N ALA A 1071 37.88 -11.28 14.16
CA ALA A 1071 39.18 -10.72 14.48
C ALA A 1071 40.26 -11.81 14.57
N ILE A 1072 39.95 -12.87 15.30
CA ILE A 1072 40.84 -14.03 15.48
C ILE A 1072 41.10 -14.70 14.13
N LEU A 1073 40.06 -14.93 13.33
CA LEU A 1073 40.20 -15.48 11.97
C LEU A 1073 41.02 -14.56 11.06
N HIS A 1074 40.86 -13.24 11.19
CA HIS A 1074 41.66 -12.29 10.44
C HIS A 1074 43.16 -12.50 10.74
N TYR A 1075 43.54 -12.51 12.01
CA TYR A 1075 44.94 -12.65 12.43
C TYR A 1075 45.55 -13.99 12.09
N THR A 1076 44.81 -15.06 12.32
CA THR A 1076 45.29 -16.42 12.09
C THR A 1076 45.39 -16.75 10.60
N THR A 1077 44.68 -16.02 9.73
CA THR A 1077 44.72 -16.23 8.27
C THR A 1077 45.50 -15.18 7.48
N ARG A 1078 46.00 -14.11 8.12
CA ARG A 1078 46.66 -12.99 7.41
C ARG A 1078 47.95 -13.38 6.69
N ASN A 1079 48.64 -14.40 7.18
CA ASN A 1079 49.88 -14.92 6.60
C ASN A 1079 49.67 -16.17 5.73
N LEU A 1080 48.40 -16.52 5.46
CA LEU A 1080 48.03 -17.69 4.67
C LEU A 1080 47.57 -17.26 3.27
N ASP A 1081 47.63 -18.17 2.30
CA ASP A 1081 47.02 -17.97 0.98
C ASP A 1081 45.49 -18.04 1.08
N CYS A 1082 44.91 -16.94 1.57
CA CYS A 1082 43.48 -16.75 1.78
C CYS A 1082 42.85 -16.11 0.54
N SER A 1083 42.29 -16.95 -0.33
CA SER A 1083 41.74 -16.52 -1.62
C SER A 1083 40.42 -15.76 -1.50
N ALA A 1084 39.68 -15.92 -0.40
CA ALA A 1084 38.50 -15.15 -0.03
C ALA A 1084 38.27 -15.12 1.49
N PHE A 1085 37.81 -13.98 2.02
CA PHE A 1085 37.42 -13.81 3.43
C PHE A 1085 36.08 -13.06 3.48
N ILE A 1086 34.99 -13.79 3.70
CA ILE A 1086 33.63 -13.25 3.63
C ILE A 1086 33.04 -13.22 5.04
N THR A 1087 32.58 -12.06 5.49
CA THR A 1087 31.85 -11.89 6.75
C THR A 1087 30.40 -11.54 6.50
N PHE A 1088 29.47 -12.20 7.19
CA PHE A 1088 28.05 -11.84 7.12
C PHE A 1088 27.72 -10.77 8.15
N SER A 1089 27.56 -9.54 7.71
CA SER A 1089 27.11 -8.38 8.46
C SER A 1089 25.57 -8.22 8.33
N SER A 1090 25.01 -7.12 8.85
CA SER A 1090 23.56 -6.88 8.88
C SER A 1090 23.25 -5.45 8.46
N ILE A 1091 22.08 -5.23 7.85
CA ILE A 1091 21.56 -3.86 7.64
C ILE A 1091 21.45 -3.05 8.94
N ALA A 1092 21.39 -3.72 10.10
CA ALA A 1092 21.43 -3.07 11.41
C ALA A 1092 22.75 -2.32 11.69
N SER A 1093 23.88 -2.70 11.07
CA SER A 1093 25.09 -1.87 11.16
C SER A 1093 25.00 -0.61 10.31
N ALA A 1094 24.27 -0.63 9.20
CA ALA A 1094 24.13 0.48 8.26
C ALA A 1094 23.12 1.55 8.72
N TYR A 1095 21.96 1.13 9.22
CA TYR A 1095 20.84 2.03 9.54
C TYR A 1095 20.39 1.98 11.01
N GLY A 1096 20.96 1.07 11.81
CA GLY A 1096 20.47 0.77 13.15
C GLY A 1096 19.22 -0.12 13.14
N ASN A 1097 18.90 -0.70 14.28
CA ASN A 1097 17.62 -1.36 14.55
C ASN A 1097 17.30 -1.25 16.05
N VAL A 1098 16.05 -0.93 16.39
CA VAL A 1098 15.62 -0.69 17.78
C VAL A 1098 15.80 -1.97 18.60
N GLY A 1099 16.39 -1.86 19.80
CA GLY A 1099 16.65 -3.00 20.68
C GLY A 1099 17.81 -3.89 20.24
N GLN A 1100 18.57 -3.50 19.21
CA GLN A 1100 19.68 -4.30 18.67
C GLN A 1100 21.02 -3.54 18.70
N ALA A 1101 21.26 -2.70 19.70
CA ALA A 1101 22.50 -1.92 19.81
C ALA A 1101 23.77 -2.80 19.90
N ASN A 1102 23.71 -3.95 20.59
CA ASN A 1102 24.79 -4.94 20.64
C ASN A 1102 25.04 -5.63 19.28
N TYR A 1103 23.98 -6.01 18.59
CA TYR A 1103 24.05 -6.64 17.28
C TYR A 1103 24.54 -5.65 16.21
N GLY A 1104 24.00 -4.44 16.17
CA GLY A 1104 24.48 -3.34 15.31
C GLY A 1104 25.96 -3.06 15.53
N ALA A 1105 26.42 -3.03 16.79
CA ALA A 1105 27.82 -2.85 17.13
C ALA A 1105 28.74 -3.97 16.61
N ALA A 1106 28.35 -5.24 16.83
CA ALA A 1106 29.14 -6.37 16.36
C ALA A 1106 29.23 -6.43 14.81
N ASN A 1107 28.15 -6.08 14.11
CA ASN A 1107 28.11 -6.01 12.64
C ASN A 1107 28.94 -4.83 12.10
N SER A 1108 28.86 -3.66 12.73
CA SER A 1108 29.67 -2.49 12.36
C SER A 1108 31.17 -2.75 12.50
N TYR A 1109 31.57 -3.49 13.54
CA TYR A 1109 32.94 -3.95 13.68
C TYR A 1109 33.38 -4.88 12.52
N LEU A 1110 32.53 -5.78 12.02
CA LEU A 1110 32.88 -6.63 10.85
C LEU A 1110 33.16 -5.79 9.60
N ASP A 1111 32.34 -4.76 9.38
CA ASP A 1111 32.49 -3.85 8.24
C ASP A 1111 33.83 -3.08 8.32
N VAL A 1112 34.20 -2.63 9.52
CA VAL A 1112 35.50 -1.99 9.80
C VAL A 1112 36.67 -2.99 9.68
N LEU A 1113 36.51 -4.23 10.15
CA LEU A 1113 37.53 -5.27 10.06
C LEU A 1113 37.87 -5.64 8.61
N VAL A 1114 36.85 -5.78 7.75
CA VAL A 1114 37.06 -6.02 6.32
C VAL A 1114 37.77 -4.83 5.67
N THR A 1115 37.44 -3.61 6.07
CA THR A 1115 38.12 -2.40 5.61
C THR A 1115 39.60 -2.39 6.03
N LEU A 1116 39.90 -2.72 7.29
CA LEU A 1116 41.26 -2.88 7.81
C LEU A 1116 42.04 -3.96 7.04
N ARG A 1117 41.42 -5.14 6.86
CA ARG A 1117 42.04 -6.28 6.16
C ARG A 1117 42.48 -5.89 4.75
N ARG A 1118 41.63 -5.12 4.06
CA ARG A 1118 41.91 -4.63 2.71
C ARG A 1118 42.95 -3.51 2.67
N ALA A 1119 42.96 -2.61 3.65
CA ALA A 1119 44.00 -1.61 3.78
C ALA A 1119 45.40 -2.26 3.95
N GLY A 1120 45.45 -3.43 4.58
CA GLY A 1120 46.66 -4.29 4.66
C GLY A 1120 46.95 -5.13 3.41
N GLY A 1121 46.24 -4.94 2.29
CA GLY A 1121 46.45 -5.67 1.03
C GLY A 1121 45.84 -7.09 0.99
N LEU A 1122 45.10 -7.49 2.01
CA LEU A 1122 44.46 -8.81 2.10
C LEU A 1122 43.03 -8.78 1.52
N ARG A 1123 42.55 -9.93 1.05
CA ARG A 1123 41.18 -10.06 0.49
C ARG A 1123 40.14 -10.09 1.62
N GLY A 1124 39.01 -9.42 1.39
CA GLY A 1124 37.89 -9.40 2.32
C GLY A 1124 36.62 -8.80 1.71
N CYS A 1125 35.44 -9.29 2.10
CA CYS A 1125 34.13 -8.73 1.75
C CYS A 1125 33.17 -8.85 2.93
N SER A 1126 32.47 -7.77 3.27
CA SER A 1126 31.40 -7.77 4.28
C SER A 1126 30.03 -7.69 3.60
N LEU A 1127 29.13 -8.61 3.91
CA LEU A 1127 27.80 -8.69 3.33
C LEU A 1127 26.76 -8.21 4.34
N GLN A 1128 26.21 -7.01 4.15
CA GLN A 1128 25.15 -6.48 5.02
C GLN A 1128 23.82 -7.07 4.61
N LEU A 1129 23.44 -8.18 5.25
CA LEU A 1129 22.23 -8.89 4.90
C LEU A 1129 21.02 -8.44 5.74
N PRO A 1130 19.85 -8.39 5.11
CA PRO A 1130 18.56 -8.44 5.80
C PRO A 1130 18.27 -9.82 6.39
N PRO A 1131 17.17 -9.97 7.16
CA PRO A 1131 16.75 -11.29 7.62
C PRO A 1131 16.56 -12.26 6.45
N VAL A 1132 17.06 -13.49 6.55
CA VAL A 1132 16.90 -14.52 5.51
C VAL A 1132 15.69 -15.39 5.86
N SER A 1133 14.74 -15.56 4.95
CA SER A 1133 13.56 -16.40 5.16
C SER A 1133 13.96 -17.87 5.17
N GLY A 1134 13.43 -18.65 6.11
CA GLY A 1134 13.55 -20.12 6.09
C GLY A 1134 14.91 -20.68 6.52
N ALA A 1135 15.86 -19.85 6.98
CA ALA A 1135 17.05 -20.32 7.70
C ALA A 1135 17.65 -19.27 8.64
N GLY A 1136 18.40 -19.74 9.65
CA GLY A 1136 19.15 -18.88 10.57
C GLY A 1136 18.24 -18.04 11.48
N MET A 1137 18.78 -16.94 12.01
CA MET A 1137 18.11 -16.07 12.98
C MET A 1137 16.87 -15.35 12.41
N GLY A 1138 16.75 -15.27 11.08
CA GLY A 1138 15.57 -14.70 10.39
C GLY A 1138 14.36 -15.64 10.32
N ALA A 1139 14.56 -16.96 10.44
CA ALA A 1139 13.46 -17.93 10.39
C ALA A 1139 12.54 -17.85 11.62
N GLU A 1140 13.10 -17.59 12.81
CA GLU A 1140 12.31 -17.38 14.03
C GLU A 1140 11.51 -16.06 13.99
N LEU A 1141 12.08 -15.00 13.42
CA LEU A 1141 11.41 -13.72 13.20
C LEU A 1141 10.17 -13.87 12.30
N VAL A 1142 10.28 -14.60 11.18
CA VAL A 1142 9.13 -14.88 10.31
C VAL A 1142 8.07 -15.72 11.02
N SER A 1143 8.48 -16.66 11.88
CA SER A 1143 7.53 -17.49 12.65
C SER A 1143 6.79 -16.72 13.75
N LYS A 1144 7.44 -15.74 14.41
CA LYS A 1144 6.85 -14.92 15.47
C LYS A 1144 5.92 -13.82 14.96
N PHE A 1145 6.09 -13.40 13.71
CA PHE A 1145 5.31 -12.31 13.09
C PHE A 1145 4.52 -12.77 11.85
N ALA A 1146 4.27 -14.08 11.73
CA ALA A 1146 3.42 -14.65 10.70
C ALA A 1146 2.03 -13.99 10.75
N GLY A 1147 1.65 -13.31 9.66
CA GLY A 1147 0.36 -12.60 9.54
C GLY A 1147 0.43 -11.06 9.68
N LYS A 1148 1.61 -10.45 9.82
CA LYS A 1148 1.79 -8.99 9.75
C LYS A 1148 2.60 -8.62 8.49
N GLU A 1149 2.04 -7.80 7.61
CA GLU A 1149 2.54 -7.53 6.23
C GLU A 1149 3.89 -6.79 6.13
N GLU A 1150 4.61 -6.53 7.23
CA GLU A 1150 5.70 -5.56 7.24
C GLU A 1150 7.12 -6.11 7.50
N ILE A 1151 7.33 -7.43 7.62
CA ILE A 1151 8.69 -7.98 7.86
C ILE A 1151 9.33 -8.52 6.58
N TRP A 1152 10.31 -7.78 6.08
CA TRP A 1152 11.07 -8.13 4.88
C TRP A 1152 12.10 -9.24 5.13
N THR A 1153 12.19 -10.19 4.20
CA THR A 1153 13.18 -11.27 4.23
C THR A 1153 13.78 -11.60 2.86
N VAL A 1154 14.99 -12.16 2.86
CA VAL A 1154 15.73 -12.63 1.68
C VAL A 1154 15.50 -14.13 1.47
N PRO A 1155 15.04 -14.58 0.29
CA PRO A 1155 14.92 -16.00 -0.02
C PRO A 1155 16.25 -16.74 -0.02
N LEU A 1156 16.24 -18.03 0.33
CA LEU A 1156 17.45 -18.85 0.42
C LEU A 1156 18.23 -18.96 -0.90
N ASP A 1157 17.54 -19.01 -2.03
CA ASP A 1157 18.18 -19.09 -3.35
C ASP A 1157 18.89 -17.78 -3.71
N THR A 1158 18.30 -16.64 -3.31
CA THR A 1158 18.92 -15.33 -3.46
C THR A 1158 20.15 -15.18 -2.56
N TYR A 1159 20.06 -15.67 -1.32
CA TYR A 1159 21.20 -15.75 -0.41
C TYR A 1159 22.35 -16.57 -1.01
N ALA A 1160 22.05 -17.75 -1.58
CA ALA A 1160 23.05 -18.62 -2.20
C ALA A 1160 23.72 -17.93 -3.40
N LYS A 1161 22.93 -17.28 -4.27
CA LYS A 1161 23.45 -16.50 -5.41
C LYS A 1161 24.39 -15.38 -4.96
N TRP A 1162 23.99 -14.59 -3.96
CA TRP A 1162 24.82 -13.50 -3.43
C TRP A 1162 26.13 -13.99 -2.80
N LEU A 1163 26.12 -15.12 -2.09
CA LEU A 1163 27.35 -15.72 -1.57
C LEU A 1163 28.33 -16.07 -2.71
N ILE A 1164 27.84 -16.70 -3.78
CA ILE A 1164 28.70 -17.11 -4.91
C ILE A 1164 29.26 -15.88 -5.64
N GLU A 1165 28.45 -14.86 -5.87
CA GLU A 1165 28.91 -13.60 -6.46
C GLU A 1165 29.94 -12.88 -5.57
N SER A 1166 29.77 -12.95 -4.25
CA SER A 1166 30.70 -12.35 -3.29
C SER A 1166 32.10 -12.96 -3.33
N LEU A 1167 32.23 -14.22 -3.74
CA LEU A 1167 33.53 -14.86 -3.98
C LEU A 1167 34.28 -14.20 -5.15
N ALA A 1168 33.57 -13.81 -6.21
CA ALA A 1168 34.15 -13.05 -7.33
C ALA A 1168 34.59 -11.65 -6.88
N MET A 1169 33.79 -11.04 -6.00
CA MET A 1169 34.01 -9.67 -5.54
C MET A 1169 35.15 -9.54 -4.53
N CYS A 1170 35.42 -10.59 -3.76
CA CYS A 1170 36.66 -10.68 -2.97
C CYS A 1170 37.92 -10.52 -3.83
N ALA A 1171 37.87 -10.83 -5.13
CA ALA A 1171 38.97 -10.62 -6.08
C ALA A 1171 38.97 -9.23 -6.73
N SER A 1172 37.82 -8.55 -6.85
CA SER A 1172 37.68 -7.24 -7.53
C SER A 1172 37.75 -6.02 -6.60
N GLY A 1173 37.73 -6.21 -5.28
CA GLY A 1173 37.96 -5.13 -4.31
C GLY A 1173 36.73 -4.26 -4.00
N LEU A 1174 35.55 -4.84 -3.83
CA LEU A 1174 34.34 -4.15 -3.36
C LEU A 1174 34.18 -4.26 -1.83
N ARG A 1175 33.85 -3.15 -1.13
CA ARG A 1175 33.98 -3.04 0.36
C ARG A 1175 32.78 -3.61 1.11
N THR A 1176 31.57 -3.27 0.65
CA THR A 1176 30.29 -3.68 1.22
C THR A 1176 29.27 -3.90 0.11
N ILE A 1177 28.29 -4.80 0.31
CA ILE A 1177 27.15 -4.98 -0.60
C ILE A 1177 25.85 -4.78 0.18
N LEU A 1178 25.07 -3.78 -0.23
CA LEU A 1178 23.62 -3.76 -0.09
C LEU A 1178 23.02 -4.07 -1.48
N SER A 1179 21.90 -4.78 -1.56
CA SER A 1179 21.25 -5.12 -2.83
C SER A 1179 19.85 -4.48 -2.90
N SER A 1180 19.52 -3.79 -4.00
CA SER A 1180 18.32 -2.93 -4.08
C SER A 1180 17.26 -3.29 -5.11
N ARG A 1181 17.23 -4.51 -5.66
CA ARG A 1181 16.08 -4.92 -6.50
C ARG A 1181 15.35 -6.14 -5.95
N SER A 1182 14.67 -5.90 -4.84
CA SER A 1182 13.36 -6.47 -4.55
C SER A 1182 12.46 -5.39 -3.92
N PRO A 1183 11.15 -5.41 -4.17
CA PRO A 1183 10.25 -4.33 -3.81
C PRO A 1183 10.03 -4.36 -2.28
N GLY A 1184 10.54 -3.37 -1.54
CA GLY A 1184 10.28 -3.36 -0.09
C GLY A 1184 11.15 -2.52 0.84
N LEU A 1185 12.14 -1.74 0.38
CA LEU A 1185 12.84 -0.82 1.30
C LEU A 1185 11.84 0.21 1.89
N PRO A 1186 11.85 0.46 3.21
CA PRO A 1186 11.04 1.52 3.82
C PRO A 1186 11.39 2.87 3.19
N ALA A 1187 10.42 3.80 3.17
CA ALA A 1187 10.54 5.08 2.47
C ALA A 1187 11.78 5.90 2.91
N SER A 1188 12.17 5.78 4.18
CA SER A 1188 13.38 6.39 4.76
C SER A 1188 14.69 5.87 4.15
N ALA A 1189 14.75 4.58 3.80
CA ALA A 1189 15.94 3.97 3.19
C ALA A 1189 16.00 4.22 1.66
N ARG A 1190 14.84 4.41 1.00
CA ARG A 1190 14.79 4.81 -0.43
C ARG A 1190 15.29 6.24 -0.67
N LEU A 1191 15.12 7.13 0.32
CA LEU A 1191 15.58 8.51 0.27
C LEU A 1191 17.11 8.65 0.28
N LEU A 1192 17.83 7.72 0.90
CA LEU A 1192 19.30 7.66 0.91
C LEU A 1192 19.90 6.98 -0.33
N LEU A 1193 19.07 6.34 -1.15
CA LEU A 1193 19.46 5.47 -2.27
C LEU A 1193 19.08 6.03 -3.65
N ALA A 1194 18.50 7.23 -3.68
CA ALA A 1194 18.05 7.88 -4.91
C ALA A 1194 19.04 8.95 -5.40
N ASP A 1195 19.89 8.51 -6.32
CA ASP A 1195 20.55 9.24 -7.42
C ASP A 1195 21.97 9.83 -7.26
N ASP A 1196 22.74 9.58 -8.33
CA ASP A 1196 24.15 9.90 -8.66
C ASP A 1196 24.50 11.41 -8.79
N GLU A 1197 23.67 12.33 -8.30
CA GLU A 1197 23.93 13.77 -8.46
C GLU A 1197 23.81 14.56 -7.16
N PHE A 1198 24.73 14.29 -6.21
CA PHE A 1198 25.02 15.20 -5.10
C PHE A 1198 26.50 15.57 -5.09
N GLY A 1199 26.92 16.28 -6.14
CA GLY A 1199 28.14 17.06 -6.15
C GLY A 1199 27.80 18.55 -6.03
N LYS A 1200 27.90 19.08 -4.81
CA LYS A 1200 27.88 20.51 -4.42
C LYS A 1200 26.52 21.14 -4.12
N VAL A 1201 26.14 21.18 -2.84
CA VAL A 1201 25.48 22.34 -2.23
C VAL A 1201 26.03 22.55 -0.82
N SER A 1202 26.46 23.78 -0.55
CA SER A 1202 26.89 24.30 0.74
C SER A 1202 25.69 24.70 1.60
N SER A 1203 25.78 24.34 2.88
CA SER A 1203 25.21 24.93 4.11
C SER A 1203 24.27 26.15 3.99
N SER A 1204 23.03 26.00 4.47
CA SER A 1204 22.46 26.89 5.50
C SER A 1204 21.13 26.35 6.05
N GLU A 1205 21.19 26.01 7.34
CA GLU A 1205 20.24 26.25 8.43
C GLU A 1205 18.80 25.70 8.44
N SER A 1206 18.57 25.00 9.54
CA SER A 1206 17.39 24.37 10.12
C SER A 1206 16.34 25.39 10.59
N GLU A 1207 15.06 25.08 10.36
CA GLU A 1207 14.02 25.28 11.38
C GLU A 1207 13.12 24.04 11.46
N ALA A 1208 12.96 23.50 12.67
CA ALA A 1208 12.15 22.34 13.01
C ALA A 1208 10.65 22.70 13.19
N PRO A 1209 9.71 21.81 12.86
CA PRO A 1209 8.27 22.09 13.01
C PRO A 1209 7.76 21.86 14.44
N PRO A 1210 6.65 22.54 14.83
CA PRO A 1210 6.16 22.60 16.21
C PRO A 1210 5.39 21.35 16.66
N VAL A 1211 5.47 21.11 17.97
CA VAL A 1211 4.79 20.04 18.72
C VAL A 1211 3.28 20.29 18.75
N ALA A 1212 2.50 19.25 18.41
CA ALA A 1212 1.05 19.24 18.49
C ALA A 1212 0.57 19.17 19.95
N GLY A 1213 -0.27 20.13 20.35
CA GLY A 1213 -1.09 20.05 21.54
C GLY A 1213 -2.55 20.29 21.19
N GLN A 1214 -3.39 19.26 21.33
CA GLN A 1214 -4.78 19.40 21.78
C GLN A 1214 -5.30 18.05 22.27
N ALA A 1215 -5.79 18.07 23.51
CA ALA A 1215 -6.25 16.93 24.31
C ALA A 1215 -7.71 16.57 23.99
N LEU A 1216 -8.02 15.27 24.02
CA LEU A 1216 -9.38 14.71 24.02
C LEU A 1216 -9.87 14.60 25.47
N ALA A 1217 -11.10 15.03 25.75
CA ALA A 1217 -11.76 14.92 27.04
C ALA A 1217 -12.40 13.53 27.21
N MET A 1218 -11.97 12.75 28.21
CA MET A 1218 -12.59 11.48 28.63
C MET A 1218 -12.96 11.54 30.11
N SER A 1219 -14.04 10.87 30.52
CA SER A 1219 -14.50 10.87 31.92
C SER A 1219 -13.65 9.95 32.80
N THR A 1220 -13.68 10.17 34.12
CA THR A 1220 -12.92 9.37 35.10
C THR A 1220 -13.34 7.89 35.08
N GLU A 1221 -14.63 7.59 34.88
CA GLU A 1221 -15.10 6.21 34.77
C GLU A 1221 -14.64 5.52 33.47
N GLU A 1222 -14.50 6.24 32.36
CA GLU A 1222 -13.96 5.70 31.10
C GLU A 1222 -12.46 5.39 31.22
N ILE A 1223 -11.71 6.26 31.87
CA ILE A 1223 -10.28 6.05 32.12
C ILE A 1223 -10.07 4.85 33.05
N GLN A 1224 -10.91 4.71 34.09
CA GLN A 1224 -10.81 3.61 35.04
C GLN A 1224 -11.17 2.26 34.40
N ALA A 1225 -12.17 2.21 33.51
CA ALA A 1225 -12.53 1.00 32.77
C ALA A 1225 -11.45 0.57 31.77
N ILE A 1226 -10.80 1.52 31.11
CA ILE A 1226 -9.71 1.25 30.16
C ILE A 1226 -8.48 0.74 30.90
N LEU A 1227 -8.08 1.40 32.00
CA LEU A 1227 -6.93 0.96 32.80
C LEU A 1227 -7.16 -0.40 33.45
N LEU A 1228 -8.37 -0.68 33.94
CA LEU A 1228 -8.68 -1.98 34.55
C LEU A 1228 -8.69 -3.11 33.50
N LYS A 1229 -9.07 -2.82 32.26
CA LYS A 1229 -8.99 -3.76 31.14
C LYS A 1229 -7.53 -4.05 30.78
N GLU A 1230 -6.71 -3.01 30.61
CA GLU A 1230 -5.30 -3.16 30.24
C GLU A 1230 -4.50 -3.90 31.30
N VAL A 1231 -4.76 -3.64 32.60
CA VAL A 1231 -4.10 -4.38 33.70
C VAL A 1231 -4.47 -5.86 33.67
N LYS A 1232 -5.75 -6.22 33.41
CA LYS A 1232 -6.18 -7.62 33.29
C LYS A 1232 -5.55 -8.33 32.10
N GLU A 1233 -5.43 -7.63 30.97
CA GLU A 1233 -4.79 -8.17 29.77
C GLU A 1233 -3.27 -8.34 29.97
N LEU A 1234 -2.62 -7.44 30.72
CA LEU A 1234 -1.19 -7.54 31.01
C LEU A 1234 -0.81 -8.60 32.03
N THR A 1235 -1.62 -8.81 33.08
CA THR A 1235 -1.26 -9.71 34.18
C THR A 1235 -1.92 -11.08 34.10
N ASN A 1236 -2.92 -11.24 33.23
CA ASN A 1236 -3.61 -12.49 32.92
C ASN A 1236 -4.25 -13.15 34.17
N ILE A 1237 -4.73 -12.32 35.11
CA ILE A 1237 -5.45 -12.72 36.32
C ILE A 1237 -6.92 -12.32 36.20
N ASP A 1238 -7.82 -13.32 36.24
CA ASP A 1238 -9.26 -13.09 36.26
C ASP A 1238 -9.77 -12.77 37.68
N GLY A 1239 -10.66 -11.76 37.80
CA GLY A 1239 -11.32 -11.38 39.05
C GLY A 1239 -10.85 -10.07 39.70
N LEU A 1240 -9.92 -9.35 39.08
CA LEU A 1240 -9.46 -8.04 39.58
C LEU A 1240 -10.58 -6.99 39.54
N ASP A 1241 -10.79 -6.31 40.66
CA ASP A 1241 -11.68 -5.16 40.74
C ASP A 1241 -10.90 -3.84 40.68
N ALA A 1242 -11.62 -2.72 40.56
CA ALA A 1242 -11.00 -1.40 40.43
C ALA A 1242 -10.28 -0.92 41.71
N ASP A 1243 -10.46 -1.63 42.82
CA ASP A 1243 -9.90 -1.31 44.13
C ASP A 1243 -8.70 -2.22 44.50
N THR A 1244 -8.37 -3.18 43.64
CA THR A 1244 -7.26 -4.13 43.87
C THR A 1244 -5.90 -3.44 43.64
N PRO A 1245 -4.96 -3.48 44.62
CA PRO A 1245 -3.64 -2.86 44.48
C PRO A 1245 -2.83 -3.46 43.31
N LEU A 1246 -2.27 -2.62 42.43
CA LEU A 1246 -1.61 -3.05 41.18
C LEU A 1246 -0.41 -4.00 41.38
N MET A 1247 0.32 -3.84 42.48
CA MET A 1247 1.43 -4.73 42.84
C MET A 1247 0.94 -6.12 43.29
N GLU A 1248 -0.27 -6.20 43.88
CA GLU A 1248 -0.94 -7.47 44.21
C GLU A 1248 -1.60 -8.10 42.98
N ALA A 1249 -1.94 -7.30 41.96
CA ALA A 1249 -2.42 -7.76 40.66
C ALA A 1249 -1.31 -8.29 39.72
N GLY A 1250 -0.04 -8.31 40.16
CA GLY A 1250 1.08 -8.81 39.38
C GLY A 1250 1.71 -7.81 38.40
N VAL A 1251 1.40 -6.51 38.52
CA VAL A 1251 1.99 -5.46 37.67
C VAL A 1251 3.39 -5.10 38.19
N ASP A 1252 4.41 -5.60 37.50
CA ASP A 1252 5.81 -5.32 37.80
C ASP A 1252 6.35 -4.09 37.02
N SER A 1253 7.66 -3.82 37.17
CA SER A 1253 8.30 -2.66 36.55
C SER A 1253 8.35 -2.70 35.00
N MET A 1254 8.14 -3.86 34.37
CA MET A 1254 8.03 -4.01 32.92
C MET A 1254 6.59 -3.80 32.46
N ALA A 1255 5.63 -4.40 33.17
CA ALA A 1255 4.21 -4.24 32.91
C ALA A 1255 3.75 -2.78 33.06
N ALA A 1256 4.27 -2.06 34.06
CA ALA A 1256 3.99 -0.63 34.27
C ALA A 1256 4.53 0.29 33.14
N LEU A 1257 5.45 -0.20 32.30
CA LEU A 1257 6.00 0.51 31.15
C LEU A 1257 5.19 0.26 29.86
N GLU A 1258 4.52 -0.89 29.74
CA GLU A 1258 3.58 -1.19 28.64
C GLU A 1258 2.22 -0.51 28.85
N LEU A 1259 1.82 -0.29 30.11
CA LEU A 1259 0.57 0.36 30.48
C LEU A 1259 0.60 1.91 30.32
N ARG A 1260 1.79 2.49 30.11
CA ARG A 1260 2.03 3.94 30.02
C ARG A 1260 2.33 4.35 28.59
#